data_AF-A0A4P7WY22-F1
#
_entry.id   AF-A0A4P7WY22-F1
#
_cell.length_a   1.000
_cell.length_b   1.000
_cell.length_c   1.000
_cell.angle_alpha   90.00
_cell.angle_beta   90.00
_cell.angle_gamma   90.00
#
_symmetry.space_group_name_H-M   'P 1'
#
loop_
_entity.id
_entity.type
_entity.pdbx_description
1 polymer ?
#
loop_
_entity_poly.entity_id
_entity_poly.type
_entity_poly.pdbx_seq_one_letter_code
_entity_poly.pdbx_strand_id
1 'polypeptide(L)'
;MARGVKKIIMYQGKYYNKTSTNVTIPPEKPASFKVEEWFSGTTEDDKKNAITWMRQSNNRKTILYQLKSKTGYYFSISKKLCGPYTFYIEASLSGKRDFKNPSGLYINGYTKALIKGSNWRKTPTGNNIKNGSPIKYGELVYIWLDTEGLNGDTVTIEVYNQTIGADNYIDRYTNVKVVNGEVAFKIGNTKKWLNKVGWYTENVEEFYIKVKKGSGNTYIKDHLGADNHAIYLNIKNEVVDKEAEVSENLTPTKVYKAEVNAERHEPCKFDKVTISLPLVKDGKASTKTITIFEDGVTKIKSNTTDEKINRSIHFKFNDYSIAPDAQKKLNNILGFLLGHKGTTIMMTGYACVIGKADYNKNLSQQRSDSVKTFFVNGGLDSSRIISIGRGEYNIQNPDDYKNKNEEVYVDARRVDISFTFHGHTANAAVFETTAPSSKQIVTLDVLGFDTEDCYRNAEKHKEEIIVKSPDAEEFKETNPSLQFPIQSTLSKYNVAPIQYIWPKFNILNWSDSATLYKTHIHSCRYYSNQKAHSILIKAYPDIKWELEFKWNHTESFAYSYGNEMHPYDIEKGQEKVIGSTIDRGLSENFGEMAQSFELSLKAKWDEDSQNLEIGKEWGKKIAKTLKLFNKMKAATDAIAKSPVNGGKLSFEIKAPVIAVSAKWYLETPKNNTKIGTNITIGIESKPLIEAEGKINLWKIFREYGPNAICPGAGTVVNFVLEHIEGNVGISFMVIFTGSINAKGQVQGNTLVPTDTKGEIGIIGKIQVTMEFKAWANGEIGMASFEGYVKADVSTYVSGGIKAEVSKVGLYGYPELNFGGIIAKYVAVGSVKFGIFKRTFEKKGEYVIVEPNKSNFSKKYIIGPYK
;
A
#
# COMPACT_ATOMS: atom_id res chain seq x y z
N MET A 1 -23.16 63.20 13.37
CA MET A 1 -22.03 63.28 14.33
C MET A 1 -21.56 61.88 14.70
N ALA A 2 -20.26 61.67 14.92
CA ALA A 2 -19.77 60.37 15.39
C ALA A 2 -20.40 60.03 16.75
N ARG A 3 -20.76 58.76 16.99
CA ARG A 3 -21.41 58.24 18.20
C ARG A 3 -20.59 57.06 18.72
N GLY A 4 -20.17 57.07 19.98
CA GLY A 4 -19.23 56.07 20.49
C GLY A 4 -18.25 56.58 21.53
N VAL A 5 -17.43 55.66 22.03
CA VAL A 5 -16.26 55.98 22.87
C VAL A 5 -15.22 56.67 21.99
N LYS A 6 -14.76 57.85 22.40
CA LYS A 6 -13.70 58.60 21.71
C LYS A 6 -12.33 58.28 22.28
N LYS A 7 -12.21 58.13 23.61
CA LYS A 7 -10.93 57.89 24.30
C LYS A 7 -11.12 57.19 25.64
N ILE A 8 -10.23 56.26 25.98
CA ILE A 8 -10.13 55.64 27.31
C ILE A 8 -8.88 56.12 28.07
N ILE A 9 -8.91 55.98 29.39
CA ILE A 9 -7.76 56.27 30.27
C ILE A 9 -7.63 55.23 31.39
N MET A 10 -6.38 54.95 31.81
CA MET A 10 -6.12 54.28 33.09
C MET A 10 -6.34 55.27 34.24
N TYR A 11 -7.36 55.05 35.07
CA TYR A 11 -7.69 55.99 36.15
C TYR A 11 -7.23 55.55 37.54
N GLN A 12 -6.86 54.28 37.71
CA GLN A 12 -6.40 53.72 38.99
C GLN A 12 -5.36 52.60 38.78
N GLY A 13 -4.37 52.53 39.67
CA GLY A 13 -3.28 51.54 39.66
C GLY A 13 -1.89 52.17 39.58
N LYS A 14 -0.85 51.41 39.94
CA LYS A 14 0.55 51.85 39.81
C LYS A 14 1.02 51.71 38.35
N TYR A 15 1.91 52.59 37.90
CA TYR A 15 2.52 52.53 36.58
C TYR A 15 3.97 53.02 36.65
N TYR A 16 4.81 52.56 35.72
CA TYR A 16 6.17 53.06 35.52
C TYR A 16 6.20 54.20 34.49
N ASN A 17 5.41 54.08 33.44
CA ASN A 17 5.26 55.10 32.40
C ASN A 17 3.80 55.15 31.93
N LYS A 18 3.27 56.34 31.67
CA LYS A 18 1.91 56.57 31.20
C LYS A 18 1.91 57.78 30.27
N THR A 19 1.50 57.57 29.02
CA THR A 19 1.24 58.62 28.02
C THR A 19 -0.23 58.61 27.61
N SER A 20 -0.61 59.48 26.66
CA SER A 20 -1.96 59.49 26.08
C SER A 20 -2.33 58.22 25.32
N THR A 21 -1.35 57.42 24.89
CA THR A 21 -1.56 56.24 24.03
C THR A 21 -0.95 54.96 24.59
N ASN A 22 -0.08 55.03 25.60
CA ASN A 22 0.65 53.89 26.15
C ASN A 22 0.66 53.91 27.68
N VAL A 23 0.67 52.72 28.31
CA VAL A 23 0.93 52.57 29.74
C VAL A 23 1.75 51.32 30.03
N THR A 24 2.73 51.47 30.92
CA THR A 24 3.56 50.38 31.41
C THR A 24 3.31 50.17 32.89
N ILE A 25 2.81 48.99 33.26
CA ILE A 25 2.40 48.67 34.62
C ILE A 25 3.37 47.68 35.30
N PRO A 26 3.47 47.68 36.64
CA PRO A 26 4.13 46.60 37.35
C PRO A 26 3.35 45.27 37.20
N PRO A 27 4.06 44.12 37.16
CA PRO A 27 3.42 42.81 37.10
C PRO A 27 2.56 42.55 38.33
N GLU A 28 1.56 41.69 38.16
CA GLU A 28 0.71 41.12 39.22
C GLU A 28 -0.06 42.17 40.04
N LYS A 29 -0.11 43.41 39.57
CA LYS A 29 -0.87 44.50 40.18
C LYS A 29 -1.96 44.98 39.22
N PRO A 30 -3.21 45.13 39.69
CA PRO A 30 -4.31 45.54 38.82
C PRO A 30 -4.19 47.00 38.38
N ALA A 31 -4.57 47.25 37.13
CA ALA A 31 -4.78 48.56 36.54
C ALA A 31 -6.22 48.67 36.02
N SER A 32 -6.89 49.78 36.33
CA SER A 32 -8.29 50.01 36.00
C SER A 32 -8.45 51.09 34.93
N PHE A 33 -9.31 50.82 33.95
CA PHE A 33 -9.57 51.65 32.78
C PHE A 33 -11.01 52.12 32.73
N LYS A 34 -11.22 53.38 32.34
CA LYS A 34 -12.55 53.97 32.12
C LYS A 34 -12.57 54.80 30.84
N VAL A 35 -13.77 55.14 30.36
CA VAL A 35 -13.92 56.10 29.26
C VAL A 35 -13.60 57.50 29.77
N GLU A 36 -12.73 58.20 29.05
CA GLU A 36 -12.36 59.60 29.32
C GLU A 36 -13.22 60.56 28.48
N GLU A 37 -13.34 60.28 27.18
CA GLU A 37 -14.09 61.12 26.25
C GLU A 37 -15.05 60.30 25.38
N TRP A 38 -16.19 60.90 25.08
CA TRP A 38 -17.21 60.38 24.16
C TRP A 38 -17.28 61.25 22.91
N PHE A 39 -17.71 60.69 21.78
CA PHE A 39 -17.99 61.51 20.60
C PHE A 39 -19.25 62.36 20.81
N SER A 40 -19.30 63.54 20.17
CA SER A 40 -20.38 64.53 20.33
C SER A 40 -21.78 64.02 19.96
N GLY A 41 -21.88 62.97 19.14
CA GLY A 41 -23.15 62.32 18.79
C GLY A 41 -23.59 61.21 19.77
N THR A 42 -22.95 61.07 20.93
CA THR A 42 -23.28 60.05 21.95
C THR A 42 -24.27 60.60 22.96
N THR A 43 -25.43 59.96 23.12
CA THR A 43 -26.51 60.43 24.00
C THR A 43 -26.20 60.15 25.48
N GLU A 44 -26.85 60.84 26.41
CA GLU A 44 -26.70 60.58 27.85
C GLU A 44 -27.15 59.17 28.26
N ASP A 45 -28.13 58.60 27.56
CA ASP A 45 -28.56 57.22 27.80
C ASP A 45 -27.54 56.18 27.29
N ASP A 46 -26.80 56.49 26.22
CA ASP A 46 -25.69 55.63 25.78
C ASP A 46 -24.59 55.54 26.85
N LYS A 47 -24.29 56.66 27.52
CA LYS A 47 -23.26 56.73 28.56
C LYS A 47 -23.62 55.95 29.82
N LYS A 48 -24.91 55.69 30.08
CA LYS A 48 -25.41 54.89 31.21
C LYS A 48 -25.36 53.38 30.96
N ASN A 49 -25.17 52.96 29.71
CA ASN A 49 -25.17 51.55 29.32
C ASN A 49 -23.81 50.87 29.52
N ALA A 50 -23.83 49.53 29.67
CA ALA A 50 -22.61 48.74 29.72
C ALA A 50 -21.91 48.78 28.36
N ILE A 51 -20.62 49.09 28.34
CA ILE A 51 -19.83 49.13 27.11
C ILE A 51 -18.94 47.89 27.00
N THR A 52 -18.58 47.55 25.78
CA THR A 52 -17.77 46.37 25.50
C THR A 52 -16.29 46.74 25.49
N TRP A 53 -15.54 46.17 26.42
CA TRP A 53 -14.09 46.28 26.51
C TRP A 53 -13.42 45.11 25.80
N MET A 54 -12.37 45.40 25.04
CA MET A 54 -11.63 44.44 24.22
C MET A 54 -10.14 44.58 24.52
N ARG A 55 -9.50 43.50 24.95
CA ARG A 55 -8.04 43.38 24.93
C ARG A 55 -7.64 42.68 23.65
N GLN A 56 -6.73 43.26 22.89
CA GLN A 56 -6.37 42.82 21.56
C GLN A 56 -4.86 42.61 21.45
N SER A 57 -4.44 41.90 20.41
CA SER A 57 -3.03 41.83 20.00
C SER A 57 -2.48 43.22 19.67
N ASN A 58 -1.15 43.40 19.71
CA ASN A 58 -0.50 44.68 19.40
C ASN A 58 -0.93 45.28 18.04
N ASN A 59 -1.11 44.43 17.03
CA ASN A 59 -1.55 44.80 15.69
C ASN A 59 -3.09 44.92 15.55
N ARG A 60 -3.84 44.75 16.65
CA ARG A 60 -5.30 44.82 16.72
C ARG A 60 -6.04 43.81 15.83
N LYS A 61 -5.33 42.81 15.27
CA LYS A 61 -5.91 41.78 14.39
C LYS A 61 -6.68 40.70 15.16
N THR A 62 -6.32 40.42 16.40
CA THR A 62 -6.99 39.40 17.22
C THR A 62 -7.52 39.99 18.52
N ILE A 63 -8.78 39.68 18.85
CA ILE A 63 -9.36 39.98 20.17
C ILE A 63 -8.98 38.83 21.10
N LEU A 64 -8.23 39.15 22.14
CA LEU A 64 -7.67 38.20 23.11
C LEU A 64 -8.59 38.00 24.32
N TYR A 65 -9.43 38.99 24.60
CA TYR A 65 -10.41 38.96 25.69
C TYR A 65 -11.44 40.05 25.46
N GLN A 66 -12.72 39.78 25.75
CA GLN A 66 -13.80 40.74 25.61
C GLN A 66 -14.77 40.63 26.78
N LEU A 67 -15.23 41.78 27.29
CA LEU A 67 -16.12 41.87 28.45
C LEU A 67 -17.06 43.06 28.29
N LYS A 68 -18.35 42.92 28.61
CA LYS A 68 -19.24 44.07 28.79
C LYS A 68 -19.21 44.53 30.25
N SER A 69 -18.94 45.81 30.49
CA SER A 69 -18.86 46.38 31.84
C SER A 69 -19.34 47.82 31.88
N LYS A 70 -20.07 48.16 32.94
CA LYS A 70 -20.45 49.55 33.29
C LYS A 70 -19.38 50.25 34.13
N THR A 71 -18.60 49.48 34.90
CA THR A 71 -17.68 50.00 35.92
C THR A 71 -16.24 50.18 35.41
N GLY A 72 -15.98 49.84 34.14
CA GLY A 72 -14.66 49.92 33.52
C GLY A 72 -14.04 48.55 33.26
N TYR A 73 -12.75 48.54 32.87
CA TYR A 73 -11.98 47.33 32.59
C TYR A 73 -10.81 47.17 33.54
N TYR A 74 -10.60 45.95 34.02
CA TYR A 74 -9.51 45.60 34.91
C TYR A 74 -8.50 44.75 34.17
N PHE A 75 -7.22 45.11 34.30
CA PHE A 75 -6.13 44.37 33.67
C PHE A 75 -4.99 44.16 34.66
N SER A 76 -4.48 42.93 34.69
CA SER A 76 -3.25 42.56 35.39
C SER A 76 -2.44 41.65 34.47
N ILE A 77 -1.12 41.71 34.58
CA ILE A 77 -0.19 40.98 33.73
C ILE A 77 0.83 40.22 34.58
N SER A 78 1.08 38.95 34.27
CA SER A 78 2.08 38.15 34.98
C SER A 78 3.50 38.56 34.60
N LYS A 79 4.48 38.26 35.46
CA LYS A 79 5.91 38.51 35.19
C LYS A 79 6.40 37.88 33.87
N LYS A 80 5.88 36.69 33.55
CA LYS A 80 6.16 35.96 32.30
C LYS A 80 5.74 36.72 31.03
N LEU A 81 4.59 37.39 31.08
CA LEU A 81 4.08 38.13 29.92
C LEU A 81 4.59 39.58 29.85
N CYS A 82 5.37 40.03 30.84
CA CYS A 82 6.02 41.34 30.82
C CYS A 82 7.13 41.39 29.77
N GLY A 83 7.35 42.58 29.20
CA GLY A 83 8.29 42.81 28.11
C GLY A 83 7.85 43.93 27.18
N PRO A 84 8.52 44.12 26.03
CA PRO A 84 8.15 45.13 25.04
C PRO A 84 6.83 44.83 24.31
N TYR A 85 6.29 43.62 24.38
CA TYR A 85 5.00 43.31 23.77
C TYR A 85 3.87 44.10 24.43
N THR A 86 3.10 44.83 23.62
CA THR A 86 1.93 45.59 24.06
C THR A 86 0.63 44.87 23.69
N PHE A 87 -0.35 44.96 24.57
CA PHE A 87 -1.75 44.65 24.27
C PHE A 87 -2.48 45.95 23.96
N TYR A 88 -3.50 45.91 23.12
CA TYR A 88 -4.34 47.08 22.86
C TYR A 88 -5.69 46.93 23.57
N ILE A 89 -5.96 47.78 24.55
CA ILE A 89 -7.24 47.84 25.26
C ILE A 89 -8.13 48.86 24.55
N GLU A 90 -9.35 48.48 24.20
CA GLU A 90 -10.32 49.34 23.51
C GLU A 90 -11.69 49.22 24.17
N ALA A 91 -12.47 50.28 24.18
CA ALA A 91 -13.87 50.25 24.60
C ALA A 91 -14.80 50.66 23.45
N SER A 92 -15.93 49.99 23.31
CA SER A 92 -16.86 50.16 22.21
C SER A 92 -18.32 50.02 22.66
N LEU A 93 -19.17 50.96 22.21
CA LEU A 93 -20.62 50.85 22.38
C LEU A 93 -21.20 49.71 21.54
N SER A 94 -20.68 49.50 20.33
CA SER A 94 -21.19 48.50 19.38
C SER A 94 -20.62 47.11 19.62
N GLY A 95 -19.58 46.98 20.44
CA GLY A 95 -18.83 45.74 20.61
C GLY A 95 -17.92 45.39 19.42
N LYS A 96 -17.87 46.25 18.40
CA LYS A 96 -16.97 46.12 17.24
C LYS A 96 -15.71 46.98 17.45
N ARG A 97 -14.60 46.53 16.87
CA ARG A 97 -13.33 47.26 16.81
C ARG A 97 -13.45 48.51 15.94
N ASP A 98 -13.01 49.64 16.43
CA ASP A 98 -12.94 50.90 15.69
C ASP A 98 -11.52 51.13 15.15
N PHE A 99 -11.29 50.71 13.91
CA PHE A 99 -10.02 50.96 13.23
C PHE A 99 -9.87 52.40 12.74
N LYS A 100 -10.96 53.17 12.65
CA LYS A 100 -10.96 54.54 12.11
C LYS A 100 -10.61 55.56 13.18
N ASN A 101 -11.07 55.34 14.40
CA ASN A 101 -10.77 56.19 15.56
C ASN A 101 -10.21 55.31 16.69
N PRO A 102 -8.89 55.28 16.93
CA PRO A 102 -8.30 54.45 17.97
C PRO A 102 -8.66 55.01 19.35
N SER A 103 -9.81 54.61 19.88
CA SER A 103 -10.32 55.02 21.19
C SER A 103 -9.60 54.34 22.37
N GLY A 104 -8.65 53.44 22.06
CA GLY A 104 -7.99 52.54 22.98
C GLY A 104 -6.60 52.99 23.40
N LEU A 105 -5.95 52.17 24.22
CA LEU A 105 -4.64 52.42 24.81
C LEU A 105 -3.78 51.16 24.78
N TYR A 106 -2.51 51.30 24.42
CA TYR A 106 -1.53 50.22 24.45
C TYR A 106 -1.02 50.00 25.87
N ILE A 107 -0.97 48.75 26.32
CA ILE A 107 -0.49 48.38 27.65
C ILE A 107 0.55 47.28 27.59
N ASN A 108 1.63 47.42 28.35
CA ASN A 108 2.56 46.33 28.66
C ASN A 108 2.91 46.28 30.15
N GLY A 109 3.57 45.20 30.56
CA GLY A 109 4.12 45.05 31.90
C GLY A 109 5.64 45.14 31.87
N TYR A 110 6.24 45.70 32.92
CA TYR A 110 7.70 45.73 33.08
C TYR A 110 8.14 44.99 34.34
N THR A 111 9.05 44.04 34.17
CA THR A 111 9.83 43.40 35.23
C THR A 111 11.26 43.22 34.75
N LYS A 112 12.20 43.03 35.68
CA LYS A 112 13.60 42.74 35.34
C LYS A 112 13.66 41.43 34.55
N ALA A 113 14.47 41.40 33.48
CA ALA A 113 14.66 40.21 32.67
C ALA A 113 15.27 39.06 33.49
N LEU A 114 14.69 37.87 33.38
CA LEU A 114 15.09 36.68 34.12
C LEU A 114 14.88 35.42 33.26
N ILE A 115 15.79 34.46 33.32
CA ILE A 115 15.54 33.10 32.84
C ILE A 115 15.01 32.28 34.01
N LYS A 116 13.71 31.94 33.97
CA LYS A 116 13.04 31.18 35.03
C LYS A 116 13.32 29.67 34.91
N GLY A 117 13.43 29.18 33.68
CA GLY A 117 13.72 27.78 33.39
C GLY A 117 14.40 27.62 32.04
N SER A 118 15.24 26.60 31.91
CA SER A 118 15.96 26.31 30.68
C SER A 118 16.23 24.82 30.54
N ASN A 119 16.03 24.26 29.34
CA ASN A 119 16.16 22.83 29.07
C ASN A 119 16.76 22.56 27.69
N TRP A 120 17.53 21.48 27.59
CA TRP A 120 17.88 20.84 26.33
C TRP A 120 16.84 19.77 25.99
N ARG A 121 16.49 19.58 24.72
CA ARG A 121 15.49 18.59 24.30
C ARG A 121 15.89 17.92 22.98
N LYS A 122 15.45 16.67 22.77
CA LYS A 122 15.56 15.95 21.47
C LYS A 122 14.43 16.30 20.48
N THR A 123 13.31 16.84 20.97
CA THR A 123 12.17 17.28 20.17
C THR A 123 11.66 18.63 20.67
N PRO A 124 10.90 19.41 19.87
CA PRO A 124 10.43 20.74 20.27
C PRO A 124 9.61 20.76 21.59
N THR A 125 8.83 19.70 21.83
CA THR A 125 7.94 19.56 23.00
C THR A 125 8.38 18.45 23.97
N GLY A 126 9.57 17.86 23.78
CA GLY A 126 10.05 16.76 24.58
C GLY A 126 10.53 17.14 25.98
N ASN A 127 10.86 16.12 26.77
CA ASN A 127 11.43 16.29 28.11
C ASN A 127 12.87 16.81 28.06
N ASN A 128 13.32 17.36 29.19
CA ASN A 128 14.71 17.80 29.35
C ASN A 128 15.66 16.60 29.24
N ILE A 129 16.75 16.72 28.49
CA ILE A 129 17.76 15.66 28.31
C ILE A 129 19.02 15.88 29.13
N LYS A 130 19.01 16.87 30.03
CA LYS A 130 20.05 17.11 31.03
C LYS A 130 20.44 15.81 31.73
N ASN A 131 21.73 15.51 31.79
CA ASN A 131 22.28 14.29 32.42
C ASN A 131 21.72 12.96 31.86
N GLY A 132 21.09 12.99 30.68
CA GLY A 132 20.59 11.79 30.00
C GLY A 132 21.67 11.09 29.17
N SER A 133 21.26 10.08 28.40
CA SER A 133 22.15 9.43 27.43
C SER A 133 22.73 10.46 26.45
N PRO A 134 24.07 10.51 26.30
CA PRO A 134 24.72 11.47 25.41
C PRO A 134 24.17 11.40 23.99
N ILE A 135 24.00 12.56 23.36
CA ILE A 135 23.69 12.66 21.93
C ILE A 135 24.96 12.54 21.11
N LYS A 136 24.85 12.37 19.80
CA LYS A 136 25.99 12.36 18.87
C LYS A 136 26.08 13.65 18.07
N TYR A 137 27.28 14.02 17.61
CA TYR A 137 27.46 15.16 16.73
C TYR A 137 26.73 14.94 15.40
N GLY A 138 25.88 15.89 15.00
CA GLY A 138 24.99 15.78 13.84
C GLY A 138 23.53 15.48 14.21
N GLU A 139 23.25 15.09 15.46
CA GLU A 139 21.87 14.99 15.96
C GLU A 139 21.29 16.39 16.24
N LEU A 140 19.97 16.51 16.05
CA LEU A 140 19.24 17.74 16.36
C LEU A 140 19.10 17.93 17.86
N VAL A 141 19.25 19.17 18.31
CA VAL A 141 18.96 19.55 19.68
C VAL A 141 18.13 20.82 19.71
N TYR A 142 17.25 20.92 20.71
CA TYR A 142 16.36 22.05 20.91
C TYR A 142 16.63 22.69 22.26
N ILE A 143 16.62 24.02 22.29
CA ILE A 143 16.68 24.83 23.51
C ILE A 143 15.27 25.30 23.82
N TRP A 144 14.84 25.09 25.05
CA TRP A 144 13.63 25.71 25.59
C TRP A 144 13.98 26.63 26.74
N LEU A 145 13.45 27.87 26.73
CA LEU A 145 13.57 28.84 27.81
C LEU A 145 12.19 29.29 28.29
N ASP A 146 12.02 29.37 29.60
CA ASP A 146 10.95 30.09 30.28
C ASP A 146 11.53 31.40 30.82
N THR A 147 10.90 32.51 30.47
CA THR A 147 11.48 33.85 30.68
C THR A 147 10.48 34.79 31.33
N GLU A 148 11.00 35.78 32.07
CA GLU A 148 10.23 36.90 32.59
C GLU A 148 10.80 38.22 32.05
N GLY A 149 9.93 39.20 31.79
CA GLY A 149 10.35 40.54 31.35
C GLY A 149 10.87 40.64 29.90
N LEU A 150 10.79 39.56 29.12
CA LEU A 150 11.31 39.49 27.75
C LEU A 150 10.24 39.26 26.68
N ASN A 151 8.96 39.19 27.04
CA ASN A 151 7.90 38.88 26.09
C ASN A 151 7.81 39.92 24.94
N GLY A 152 7.91 39.44 23.69
CA GLY A 152 7.95 40.26 22.47
C GLY A 152 9.32 40.84 22.13
N ASP A 153 10.34 40.54 22.92
CA ASP A 153 11.72 40.93 22.65
C ASP A 153 12.46 39.86 21.82
N THR A 154 13.71 40.11 21.51
CA THR A 154 14.64 39.12 20.97
C THR A 154 15.80 38.90 21.93
N VAL A 155 16.33 37.67 21.94
CA VAL A 155 17.52 37.29 22.70
C VAL A 155 18.61 36.76 21.77
N THR A 156 19.84 36.83 22.25
CA THR A 156 20.98 36.15 21.64
C THR A 156 21.37 34.98 22.53
N ILE A 157 21.46 33.79 21.94
CA ILE A 157 21.89 32.56 22.61
C ILE A 157 23.33 32.27 22.19
N GLU A 158 24.22 32.14 23.17
CA GLU A 158 25.60 31.73 22.97
C GLU A 158 25.80 30.33 23.55
N VAL A 159 26.38 29.42 22.79
CA VAL A 159 26.67 28.05 23.21
C VAL A 159 28.15 27.96 23.61
N TYR A 160 28.42 27.32 24.74
CA TYR A 160 29.75 27.09 25.27
C TYR A 160 29.96 25.60 25.56
N ASN A 161 31.20 25.15 25.39
CA ASN A 161 31.66 23.83 25.79
C ASN A 161 32.54 23.97 27.03
N GLN A 162 32.21 23.21 28.06
CA GLN A 162 32.89 23.24 29.35
C GLN A 162 34.19 22.44 29.26
N THR A 163 35.32 23.03 29.64
CA THR A 163 36.61 22.33 29.64
C THR A 163 37.42 22.61 30.89
N ILE A 164 38.49 21.84 31.10
CA ILE A 164 39.45 22.09 32.19
C ILE A 164 40.21 23.38 31.87
N GLY A 165 39.84 24.47 32.55
CA GLY A 165 40.46 25.79 32.39
C GLY A 165 39.48 26.84 31.88
N ALA A 166 39.54 27.16 30.59
CA ALA A 166 38.71 28.20 29.96
C ALA A 166 37.70 27.58 28.98
N ASP A 167 36.41 27.85 29.18
CA ASP A 167 35.33 27.31 28.35
C ASP A 167 35.42 27.79 26.89
N ASN A 168 35.20 26.87 25.95
CA ASN A 168 35.26 27.16 24.52
C ASN A 168 33.96 27.80 24.05
N TYR A 169 34.08 28.88 23.28
CA TYR A 169 32.95 29.49 22.60
C TYR A 169 32.57 28.71 21.33
N ILE A 170 31.34 28.20 21.27
CA ILE A 170 30.91 27.25 20.22
C ILE A 170 30.08 27.92 19.14
N ASP A 171 28.98 28.60 19.48
CA ASP A 171 28.12 29.20 18.44
C ASP A 171 27.27 30.37 18.95
N ARG A 172 26.75 31.17 18.02
CA ARG A 172 25.83 32.28 18.27
C ARG A 172 24.53 32.13 17.49
N TYR A 173 23.42 32.34 18.17
CA TYR A 173 22.11 32.51 17.55
C TYR A 173 21.51 33.85 17.98
N THR A 174 21.49 34.82 17.06
CA THR A 174 20.93 36.16 17.28
C THR A 174 19.46 36.25 16.84
N ASN A 175 18.76 37.29 17.26
CA ASN A 175 17.36 37.58 16.86
C ASN A 175 16.38 36.46 17.22
N VAL A 176 16.65 35.71 18.29
CA VAL A 176 15.76 34.65 18.78
C VAL A 176 14.58 35.32 19.49
N LYS A 177 13.43 35.38 18.81
CA LYS A 177 12.19 35.94 19.33
C LYS A 177 11.70 35.21 20.59
N VAL A 178 11.28 35.99 21.58
CA VAL A 178 10.60 35.52 22.79
C VAL A 178 9.11 35.78 22.64
N VAL A 179 8.29 34.73 22.69
CA VAL A 179 6.84 34.83 22.48
C VAL A 179 6.10 34.20 23.65
N ASN A 180 5.22 35.00 24.28
CA ASN A 180 4.52 34.65 25.52
C ASN A 180 5.46 34.26 26.68
N GLY A 181 6.62 34.90 26.74
CA GLY A 181 7.65 34.61 27.73
C GLY A 181 8.35 33.27 27.53
N GLU A 182 8.22 32.63 26.37
CA GLU A 182 8.89 31.36 26.05
C GLU A 182 9.84 31.53 24.85
N VAL A 183 10.87 30.70 24.79
CA VAL A 183 11.68 30.46 23.59
C VAL A 183 11.71 28.96 23.34
N ALA A 184 11.45 28.55 22.09
CA ALA A 184 11.77 27.23 21.59
C ALA A 184 12.67 27.40 20.36
N PHE A 185 13.91 26.92 20.41
CA PHE A 185 14.90 27.15 19.36
C PHE A 185 15.52 25.83 18.91
N LYS A 186 15.54 25.58 17.60
CA LYS A 186 16.17 24.40 16.98
C LYS A 186 17.60 24.71 16.60
N ILE A 187 18.52 23.83 16.99
CA ILE A 187 19.89 23.80 16.50
C ILE A 187 19.99 22.69 15.46
N GLY A 188 20.13 23.09 14.21
CA GLY A 188 20.09 22.17 13.07
C GLY A 188 21.42 21.51 12.71
N ASN A 189 22.53 21.99 13.26
CA ASN A 189 23.86 21.49 12.89
C ASN A 189 24.85 21.52 14.07
N THR A 190 24.75 20.51 14.94
CA THR A 190 25.71 20.29 16.04
C THR A 190 27.06 19.76 15.53
N LYS A 191 27.13 19.17 14.33
CA LYS A 191 28.39 18.69 13.72
C LYS A 191 29.44 19.81 13.57
N LYS A 192 29.02 21.06 13.34
CA LYS A 192 29.91 22.24 13.31
C LYS A 192 30.60 22.53 14.63
N TRP A 193 30.04 22.07 15.75
CA TRP A 193 30.60 22.32 17.08
C TRP A 193 31.88 21.54 17.30
N LEU A 194 32.03 20.37 16.66
CA LEU A 194 33.22 19.53 16.76
C LEU A 194 34.51 20.28 16.40
N ASN A 195 34.46 21.19 15.41
CA ASN A 195 35.62 21.97 14.98
C ASN A 195 36.06 23.06 16.00
N LYS A 196 35.28 23.29 17.05
CA LYS A 196 35.47 24.36 18.03
C LYS A 196 35.63 23.83 19.46
N VAL A 197 35.28 22.57 19.70
CA VAL A 197 35.76 21.84 20.87
C VAL A 197 37.26 21.60 20.65
N GLY A 198 38.09 21.93 21.64
CA GLY A 198 39.55 21.97 21.50
C GLY A 198 40.20 20.64 21.07
N TRP A 199 41.52 20.64 20.89
CA TRP A 199 42.29 19.48 20.40
C TRP A 199 42.30 18.28 21.37
N TYR A 200 42.02 18.50 22.65
CA TYR A 200 41.86 17.46 23.67
C TYR A 200 40.35 17.22 23.87
N THR A 201 39.83 16.19 23.20
CA THR A 201 38.39 15.83 23.28
C THR A 201 38.19 14.73 24.31
N GLU A 202 37.24 14.93 25.20
CA GLU A 202 36.81 13.89 26.14
C GLU A 202 35.93 12.85 25.43
N ASN A 203 35.68 11.70 26.08
CA ASN A 203 34.75 10.70 25.54
C ASN A 203 33.31 11.26 25.42
N VAL A 204 32.96 12.21 26.29
CA VAL A 204 31.67 12.92 26.32
C VAL A 204 31.94 14.39 26.64
N GLU A 205 31.55 15.27 25.74
CA GLU A 205 31.68 16.72 25.88
C GLU A 205 30.45 17.31 26.54
N GLU A 206 30.65 18.28 27.45
CA GLU A 206 29.55 18.97 28.14
C GLU A 206 29.35 20.39 27.59
N PHE A 207 28.09 20.78 27.37
CA PHE A 207 27.71 22.09 26.84
C PHE A 207 26.69 22.79 27.72
N TYR A 208 26.74 24.12 27.71
CA TYR A 208 25.77 25.01 28.32
C TYR A 208 25.54 26.24 27.44
N ILE A 209 24.56 27.08 27.80
CA ILE A 209 24.29 28.33 27.08
C ILE A 209 24.38 29.56 27.98
N LYS A 210 24.69 30.69 27.39
CA LYS A 210 24.46 32.02 27.98
C LYS A 210 23.49 32.81 27.12
N VAL A 211 22.62 33.60 27.75
CA VAL A 211 21.57 34.35 27.05
C VAL A 211 21.77 35.84 27.26
N LYS A 212 21.79 36.62 26.18
CA LYS A 212 21.86 38.09 26.19
C LYS A 212 20.55 38.69 25.69
N LYS A 213 20.20 39.87 26.20
CA LYS A 213 19.06 40.65 25.70
C LYS A 213 19.45 41.36 24.39
N GLY A 214 18.72 41.09 23.30
CA GLY A 214 19.01 41.65 21.97
C GLY A 214 20.47 41.45 21.54
N SER A 215 21.05 42.50 20.96
CA SER A 215 22.49 42.58 20.61
C SER A 215 23.37 43.16 21.73
N GLY A 216 22.82 43.36 22.94
CA GLY A 216 23.55 43.93 24.06
C GLY A 216 24.61 42.99 24.65
N ASN A 217 25.50 43.52 25.49
CA ASN A 217 26.59 42.75 26.11
C ASN A 217 26.24 42.18 27.50
N THR A 218 25.03 42.42 28.01
CA THR A 218 24.64 41.99 29.37
C THR A 218 23.95 40.62 29.34
N TYR A 219 24.50 39.67 30.10
CA TYR A 219 23.90 38.36 30.31
C TYR A 219 22.68 38.41 31.23
N ILE A 220 21.64 37.67 30.86
CA ILE A 220 20.41 37.52 31.64
C ILE A 220 20.65 36.43 32.68
N LYS A 221 20.34 36.74 33.94
CA LYS A 221 20.54 35.82 35.06
C LYS A 221 19.28 34.99 35.35
N ASP A 222 19.46 33.87 36.03
CA ASP A 222 18.37 33.09 36.62
C ASP A 222 18.01 33.58 38.03
N HIS A 223 17.09 32.87 38.69
CA HIS A 223 16.66 33.17 40.06
C HIS A 223 17.76 32.97 41.13
N LEU A 224 18.84 32.24 40.81
CA LEU A 224 20.01 32.03 41.66
C LEU A 224 21.13 33.04 41.38
N GLY A 225 20.97 33.90 40.37
CA GLY A 225 21.96 34.89 39.97
C GLY A 225 23.04 34.37 39.01
N ALA A 226 22.89 33.14 38.51
CA ALA A 226 23.78 32.53 37.53
C ALA A 226 23.44 32.98 36.10
N ASP A 227 24.46 33.10 35.24
CA ASP A 227 24.34 33.44 33.82
C ASP A 227 24.47 32.22 32.88
N ASN A 228 24.84 31.06 33.43
CA ASN A 228 24.85 29.77 32.75
C ASN A 228 23.44 29.15 32.81
N HIS A 229 22.86 28.88 31.65
CA HIS A 229 21.55 28.25 31.47
C HIS A 229 21.68 26.95 30.70
N ALA A 230 20.63 26.12 30.73
CA ALA A 230 20.59 24.81 30.08
C ALA A 230 21.94 24.09 30.24
N ILE A 231 22.33 23.81 31.49
CA ILE A 231 23.61 23.17 31.77
C ILE A 231 23.53 21.66 31.50
N TYR A 232 24.68 21.05 31.23
CA TYR A 232 24.88 19.59 31.05
C TYR A 232 24.13 18.99 29.85
N LEU A 233 24.36 19.55 28.65
CA LEU A 233 24.14 18.79 27.41
C LEU A 233 25.38 17.93 27.14
N ASN A 234 25.18 16.62 27.12
CA ASN A 234 26.25 15.65 26.93
C ASN A 234 26.27 15.20 25.46
N ILE A 235 27.39 15.41 24.78
CA ILE A 235 27.59 14.96 23.39
C ILE A 235 28.77 13.99 23.35
N LYS A 236 28.51 12.76 22.91
CA LYS A 236 29.56 11.76 22.68
C LYS A 236 30.40 12.20 21.48
N ASN A 237 31.72 11.98 21.54
CA ASN A 237 32.64 12.21 20.42
C ASN A 237 32.48 11.17 19.30
N GLU A 238 31.27 11.11 18.74
CA GLU A 238 30.87 10.29 17.61
C GLU A 238 30.01 11.16 16.67
N VAL A 239 30.21 11.00 15.37
CA VAL A 239 29.48 11.74 14.34
C VAL A 239 28.44 10.85 13.69
N VAL A 240 27.22 11.34 13.51
CA VAL A 240 26.20 10.71 12.65
C VAL A 240 26.22 11.33 11.26
N ASP A 241 26.09 10.49 10.24
CA ASP A 241 25.94 10.93 8.84
C ASP A 241 24.51 11.40 8.57
N LYS A 242 24.20 12.59 9.08
CA LYS A 242 22.96 13.31 8.82
C LYS A 242 23.28 14.67 8.19
N GLU A 243 22.50 15.07 7.18
CA GLU A 243 22.61 16.39 6.57
C GLU A 243 22.26 17.49 7.57
N ALA A 244 22.99 18.61 7.50
CA ALA A 244 22.80 19.76 8.36
C ALA A 244 21.46 20.46 8.10
N GLU A 245 20.66 20.67 9.14
CA GLU A 245 19.44 21.48 9.08
C GLU A 245 19.72 22.95 9.42
N VAL A 246 18.83 23.84 8.97
CA VAL A 246 18.86 25.27 9.35
C VAL A 246 18.41 25.42 10.79
N SER A 247 19.16 26.20 11.59
CA SER A 247 18.76 26.55 12.96
C SER A 247 17.67 27.62 12.92
N GLU A 248 16.59 27.43 13.68
CA GLU A 248 15.40 28.27 13.57
C GLU A 248 14.65 28.46 14.90
N ASN A 249 13.93 29.56 15.01
CA ASN A 249 13.05 29.83 16.15
C ASN A 249 11.67 29.18 15.91
N LEU A 250 11.32 28.24 16.78
CA LEU A 250 10.08 27.45 16.76
C LEU A 250 9.05 27.93 17.79
N THR A 251 9.29 29.06 18.45
CA THR A 251 8.43 29.55 19.52
C THR A 251 7.02 29.75 18.97
N PRO A 252 6.01 29.00 19.45
CA PRO A 252 4.66 29.11 18.90
C PRO A 252 4.12 30.51 19.20
N THR A 253 3.58 31.20 18.19
CA THR A 253 2.70 32.36 18.41
C THR A 253 1.39 31.87 19.03
N LYS A 254 1.39 31.62 20.36
CA LYS A 254 0.16 31.38 21.11
C LYS A 254 -0.58 32.72 21.23
N VAL A 255 -1.26 33.16 20.19
CA VAL A 255 -2.33 34.15 20.33
C VAL A 255 -3.52 33.36 20.87
N TYR A 256 -3.62 33.26 22.20
CA TYR A 256 -4.57 32.41 22.93
C TYR A 256 -4.96 31.15 22.15
N LYS A 257 -4.03 30.19 22.12
CA LYS A 257 -4.48 28.80 22.10
C LYS A 257 -5.45 28.69 23.28
N ALA A 258 -6.75 28.49 23.02
CA ALA A 258 -7.52 27.61 23.88
C ALA A 258 -6.63 26.37 24.07
N GLU A 259 -6.41 25.94 25.30
CA GLU A 259 -5.49 24.87 25.63
C GLU A 259 -5.54 23.75 24.58
N VAL A 260 -4.49 23.67 23.77
CA VAL A 260 -4.14 22.45 23.05
C VAL A 260 -2.80 22.05 23.63
N ASN A 261 -2.89 21.54 24.87
CA ASN A 261 -2.18 20.38 25.39
C ASN A 261 -2.33 20.33 26.93
N ALA A 262 -3.54 20.06 27.45
CA ALA A 262 -3.62 18.75 28.06
C ALA A 262 -3.53 17.82 26.86
N GLU A 263 -2.65 16.81 26.86
CA GLU A 263 -2.97 15.64 26.02
C GLU A 263 -4.47 15.46 26.14
N ARG A 264 -5.20 15.61 25.03
CA ARG A 264 -6.61 15.34 25.06
C ARG A 264 -6.62 13.84 25.28
N HIS A 265 -6.63 13.44 26.55
CA HIS A 265 -7.02 12.13 27.00
C HIS A 265 -8.48 12.08 26.55
N GLU A 266 -8.67 11.73 25.28
CA GLU A 266 -9.83 11.00 24.85
C GLU A 266 -9.38 9.56 25.03
N PRO A 267 -9.40 9.01 26.26
CA PRO A 267 -9.11 7.59 26.46
C PRO A 267 -9.96 6.75 25.52
N CYS A 268 -11.20 7.19 25.22
CA CYS A 268 -12.08 6.56 24.24
C CYS A 268 -11.58 6.64 22.78
N LYS A 269 -10.55 5.84 22.48
CA LYS A 269 -9.84 5.67 21.21
C LYS A 269 -9.18 4.27 21.14
N PHE A 270 -8.59 3.97 19.99
CA PHE A 270 -7.60 2.92 19.84
C PHE A 270 -6.50 3.40 18.90
N ASP A 271 -5.28 2.91 19.07
CA ASP A 271 -4.11 3.39 18.33
C ASP A 271 -3.89 2.57 17.05
N LYS A 272 -4.03 1.24 17.11
CA LYS A 272 -3.74 0.36 15.97
C LYS A 272 -4.64 -0.87 15.94
N VAL A 273 -5.05 -1.28 14.74
CA VAL A 273 -5.78 -2.53 14.50
C VAL A 273 -5.04 -3.38 13.47
N THR A 274 -4.74 -4.64 13.82
CA THR A 274 -4.09 -5.61 12.94
C THR A 274 -4.89 -6.90 12.82
N ILE A 275 -4.85 -7.52 11.64
CA ILE A 275 -5.39 -8.85 11.39
C ILE A 275 -4.24 -9.78 11.03
N SER A 276 -4.13 -10.90 11.76
CA SER A 276 -3.09 -11.91 11.59
C SER A 276 -3.70 -13.22 11.11
N LEU A 277 -3.26 -13.66 9.92
CA LEU A 277 -3.70 -14.90 9.27
C LEU A 277 -2.61 -15.96 9.38
N PRO A 278 -2.93 -17.22 9.71
CA PRO A 278 -1.99 -18.32 9.60
C PRO A 278 -1.71 -18.62 8.12
N LEU A 279 -0.44 -18.73 7.76
CA LEU A 279 0.05 -19.13 6.45
C LEU A 279 0.86 -20.41 6.59
N VAL A 280 0.44 -21.46 5.89
CA VAL A 280 1.26 -22.66 5.69
C VAL A 280 1.90 -22.56 4.31
N LYS A 281 3.22 -22.38 4.27
CA LYS A 281 3.98 -22.40 3.02
C LYS A 281 5.14 -23.37 3.16
N ASP A 282 5.23 -24.32 2.22
CA ASP A 282 6.30 -25.33 2.18
C ASP A 282 6.44 -26.13 3.50
N GLY A 283 5.32 -26.44 4.16
CA GLY A 283 5.28 -27.18 5.43
C GLY A 283 5.71 -26.39 6.68
N LYS A 284 6.01 -25.09 6.55
CA LYS A 284 6.33 -24.20 7.68
C LYS A 284 5.16 -23.27 7.98
N ALA A 285 4.70 -23.31 9.24
CA ALA A 285 3.72 -22.36 9.75
C ALA A 285 4.37 -20.98 9.91
N SER A 286 3.74 -19.96 9.34
CA SER A 286 4.09 -18.55 9.47
C SER A 286 2.82 -17.73 9.64
N THR A 287 2.95 -16.48 10.07
CA THR A 287 1.78 -15.60 10.26
C THR A 287 1.91 -14.37 9.37
N LYS A 288 0.86 -14.04 8.62
CA LYS A 288 0.77 -12.80 7.85
C LYS A 288 -0.05 -11.79 8.62
N THR A 289 0.61 -10.74 9.09
CA THR A 289 -0.04 -9.62 9.79
C THR A 289 -0.28 -8.46 8.83
N ILE A 290 -1.52 -8.00 8.75
CA ILE A 290 -1.95 -6.85 7.96
C ILE A 290 -2.42 -5.75 8.93
N THR A 291 -1.88 -4.53 8.77
CA THR A 291 -2.37 -3.36 9.50
C THR A 291 -3.60 -2.80 8.80
N ILE A 292 -4.73 -2.74 9.52
CA ILE A 292 -6.01 -2.24 9.02
C ILE A 292 -6.14 -0.75 9.31
N PHE A 293 -5.72 -0.34 10.50
CA PHE A 293 -5.82 1.02 11.01
C PHE A 293 -4.62 1.35 11.90
N GLU A 294 -4.12 2.58 11.81
CA GLU A 294 -3.03 3.08 12.67
C GLU A 294 -3.13 4.61 12.78
N ASP A 295 -3.12 5.13 14.01
CA ASP A 295 -3.07 6.56 14.36
C ASP A 295 -4.11 7.43 13.64
N GLY A 296 -5.36 6.96 13.53
CA GLY A 296 -6.43 7.70 12.85
C GLY A 296 -6.51 7.49 11.34
N VAL A 297 -5.64 6.65 10.76
CA VAL A 297 -5.59 6.39 9.32
C VAL A 297 -5.96 4.93 9.03
N THR A 298 -7.06 4.72 8.30
CA THR A 298 -7.38 3.42 7.70
C THR A 298 -6.40 3.12 6.57
N LYS A 299 -5.68 2.00 6.65
CA LYS A 299 -4.66 1.58 5.66
C LYS A 299 -5.23 0.74 4.51
N ILE A 300 -6.53 0.44 4.54
CA ILE A 300 -7.26 -0.35 3.53
C ILE A 300 -8.48 0.41 2.98
N LYS A 301 -9.09 -0.08 1.89
CA LYS A 301 -10.18 0.61 1.19
C LYS A 301 -11.38 0.85 2.14
N SER A 302 -11.88 2.08 2.15
CA SER A 302 -13.12 2.50 2.81
C SER A 302 -14.04 3.13 1.76
N ASN A 303 -15.32 2.77 1.76
CA ASN A 303 -16.31 3.52 0.98
C ASN A 303 -16.68 4.78 1.78
N THR A 304 -16.85 5.94 1.15
CA THR A 304 -17.27 7.16 1.86
C THR A 304 -18.77 7.36 1.75
N THR A 305 -19.46 7.54 2.88
CA THR A 305 -20.80 8.11 2.92
C THR A 305 -20.80 9.31 3.86
N ASP A 306 -21.59 10.30 3.48
CA ASP A 306 -21.71 11.58 4.16
C ASP A 306 -22.69 11.47 5.33
N GLU A 307 -22.24 11.73 6.55
CA GLU A 307 -23.14 11.83 7.71
C GLU A 307 -23.48 13.30 7.99
N LYS A 308 -24.77 13.61 8.07
CA LYS A 308 -25.28 14.93 8.40
C LYS A 308 -25.55 15.03 9.90
N ILE A 309 -24.76 15.84 10.60
CA ILE A 309 -24.97 16.14 12.02
C ILE A 309 -25.78 17.41 12.15
N ASN A 310 -26.83 17.38 13.00
CA ASN A 310 -27.60 18.55 13.41
C ASN A 310 -27.56 18.71 14.94
N ARG A 311 -27.31 19.91 15.45
CA ARG A 311 -27.31 20.26 16.88
C ARG A 311 -27.97 21.62 17.09
N SER A 312 -28.69 21.79 18.18
CA SER A 312 -29.38 23.04 18.50
C SER A 312 -28.83 23.69 19.76
N ILE A 313 -28.70 25.02 19.73
CA ILE A 313 -28.30 25.85 20.87
C ILE A 313 -29.40 26.83 21.17
N HIS A 314 -29.94 26.77 22.39
CA HIS A 314 -31.05 27.61 22.83
C HIS A 314 -30.57 28.91 23.51
N PHE A 315 -31.41 29.93 23.44
CA PHE A 315 -31.15 31.28 23.95
C PHE A 315 -32.30 31.76 24.82
N LYS A 316 -31.97 32.67 25.76
CA LYS A 316 -32.98 33.37 26.56
C LYS A 316 -33.81 34.32 25.69
N PHE A 317 -34.97 34.72 26.23
CA PHE A 317 -35.83 35.71 25.57
C PHE A 317 -35.07 37.02 25.32
N ASN A 318 -35.23 37.56 24.11
CA ASN A 318 -34.55 38.77 23.65
C ASN A 318 -33.03 38.80 23.84
N ASP A 319 -32.38 37.62 23.84
CA ASP A 319 -30.95 37.49 24.08
C ASP A 319 -30.26 36.71 22.95
N TYR A 320 -29.00 37.05 22.72
CA TYR A 320 -28.06 36.37 21.81
C TYR A 320 -26.75 35.99 22.51
N SER A 321 -26.64 36.23 23.82
CA SER A 321 -25.51 35.78 24.62
C SER A 321 -25.52 34.26 24.77
N ILE A 322 -24.34 33.65 24.65
CA ILE A 322 -24.16 32.21 24.80
C ILE A 322 -24.04 31.91 26.30
N ALA A 323 -24.98 31.13 26.85
CA ALA A 323 -24.96 30.73 28.24
C ALA A 323 -23.79 29.74 28.53
N PRO A 324 -23.30 29.64 29.78
CA PRO A 324 -22.16 28.77 30.11
C PRO A 324 -22.35 27.28 29.78
N ASP A 325 -23.58 26.77 29.88
CA ASP A 325 -23.95 25.40 29.51
C ASP A 325 -23.96 25.20 27.98
N ALA A 326 -24.46 26.18 27.23
CA ALA A 326 -24.38 26.22 25.78
C ALA A 326 -22.91 26.30 25.31
N GLN A 327 -22.06 27.04 26.02
CA GLN A 327 -20.63 27.13 25.75
C GLN A 327 -19.93 25.76 25.87
N LYS A 328 -20.30 24.92 26.86
CA LYS A 328 -19.78 23.53 26.95
C LYS A 328 -20.17 22.69 25.74
N LYS A 329 -21.44 22.75 25.32
CA LYS A 329 -21.92 22.05 24.10
C LYS A 329 -21.18 22.52 22.85
N LEU A 330 -20.96 23.82 22.73
CA LEU A 330 -20.24 24.42 21.62
C LEU A 330 -18.75 24.07 21.61
N ASN A 331 -18.08 24.02 22.77
CA ASN A 331 -16.69 23.57 22.85
C ASN A 331 -16.52 22.14 22.33
N ASN A 332 -17.47 21.25 22.63
CA ASN A 332 -17.44 19.87 22.11
C ASN A 332 -17.59 19.82 20.59
N ILE A 333 -18.54 20.60 20.04
CA ILE A 333 -18.73 20.71 18.58
C ILE A 333 -17.48 21.31 17.92
N LEU A 334 -16.88 22.33 18.54
CA LEU A 334 -15.66 22.98 18.05
C LEU A 334 -14.48 22.01 17.99
N GLY A 335 -14.24 21.25 19.07
CA GLY A 335 -13.15 20.25 19.11
C GLY A 335 -13.28 19.23 17.97
N PHE A 336 -14.50 18.77 17.71
CA PHE A 336 -14.79 17.92 16.55
C PHE A 336 -14.48 18.60 15.21
N LEU A 337 -14.93 19.84 15.01
CA LEU A 337 -14.77 20.55 13.72
C LEU A 337 -13.32 20.97 13.40
N LEU A 338 -12.48 21.15 14.44
CA LEU A 338 -11.05 21.43 14.30
C LEU A 338 -10.25 20.19 13.87
N GLY A 339 -10.66 19.00 14.31
CA GLY A 339 -10.08 17.72 13.89
C GLY A 339 -10.42 17.33 12.45
N HIS A 340 -11.50 17.89 11.90
CA HIS A 340 -12.04 17.51 10.60
C HIS A 340 -12.06 18.69 9.63
N LYS A 341 -10.92 18.90 8.96
CA LYS A 341 -10.67 20.04 8.05
C LYS A 341 -11.16 19.71 6.64
N GLY A 342 -12.41 20.06 6.32
CA GLY A 342 -12.97 19.83 4.98
C GLY A 342 -14.49 20.06 4.86
N THR A 343 -15.20 20.12 5.99
CA THR A 343 -16.66 20.27 6.01
C THR A 343 -17.11 21.73 6.08
N THR A 344 -18.15 22.06 5.29
CA THR A 344 -18.97 23.29 5.40
C THR A 344 -20.01 23.15 6.51
N ILE A 345 -20.12 24.19 7.34
CA ILE A 345 -21.02 24.26 8.50
C ILE A 345 -22.09 25.32 8.21
N MET A 346 -23.35 24.91 8.28
CA MET A 346 -24.51 25.78 8.15
C MET A 346 -25.13 26.03 9.52
N MET A 347 -25.20 27.29 9.89
CA MET A 347 -25.75 27.77 11.16
C MET A 347 -27.00 28.60 10.87
N THR A 348 -28.13 28.14 11.39
CA THR A 348 -29.44 28.74 11.12
C THR A 348 -30.07 29.19 12.41
N GLY A 349 -30.16 30.50 12.61
CA GLY A 349 -30.79 31.09 13.78
C GLY A 349 -32.29 31.30 13.59
N TYR A 350 -33.04 31.13 14.69
CA TYR A 350 -34.47 31.35 14.78
C TYR A 350 -34.86 32.20 16.00
N ALA A 351 -36.04 32.81 15.91
CA ALA A 351 -36.69 33.55 16.97
C ALA A 351 -38.10 32.99 17.24
N CYS A 352 -38.63 33.22 18.43
CA CYS A 352 -40.06 32.97 18.70
C CYS A 352 -40.91 34.06 18.02
N VAL A 353 -42.20 33.79 17.85
CA VAL A 353 -43.19 34.68 17.23
C VAL A 353 -43.46 36.00 17.98
N ILE A 354 -42.92 36.14 19.20
CA ILE A 354 -43.08 37.35 20.00
C ILE A 354 -42.17 38.44 19.46
N GLY A 355 -42.73 39.48 18.83
CA GLY A 355 -42.01 40.65 18.33
C GLY A 355 -42.45 41.06 16.93
N LYS A 356 -41.82 42.12 16.38
CA LYS A 356 -41.99 42.46 14.96
C LYS A 356 -41.12 41.54 14.11
N ALA A 357 -41.61 41.13 12.94
CA ALA A 357 -40.90 40.22 12.03
C ALA A 357 -39.46 40.70 11.71
N ASP A 358 -39.27 41.98 11.38
CA ASP A 358 -37.93 42.55 11.10
C ASP A 358 -36.99 42.48 12.31
N TYR A 359 -37.54 42.67 13.51
CA TYR A 359 -36.78 42.55 14.75
C TYR A 359 -36.33 41.10 14.98
N ASN A 360 -37.26 40.16 14.82
CA ASN A 360 -36.99 38.73 14.96
C ASN A 360 -36.01 38.21 13.90
N LYS A 361 -36.05 38.77 12.69
CA LYS A 361 -35.06 38.52 11.63
C LYS A 361 -33.66 38.97 12.04
N ASN A 362 -33.52 40.16 12.61
CA ASN A 362 -32.22 40.65 13.09
C ASN A 362 -31.73 39.86 14.31
N LEU A 363 -32.59 39.60 15.30
CA LEU A 363 -32.24 38.85 16.51
C LEU A 363 -31.77 37.42 16.18
N SER A 364 -32.47 36.73 15.28
CA SER A 364 -32.06 35.39 14.84
C SER A 364 -30.72 35.38 14.10
N GLN A 365 -30.41 36.42 13.30
CA GLN A 365 -29.09 36.59 12.68
C GLN A 365 -28.00 36.82 13.74
N GLN A 366 -28.25 37.69 14.73
CA GLN A 366 -27.31 37.96 15.82
C GLN A 366 -26.99 36.73 16.66
N ARG A 367 -27.97 35.86 16.90
CA ARG A 367 -27.75 34.55 17.54
C ARG A 367 -26.83 33.67 16.72
N SER A 368 -27.12 33.50 15.43
CA SER A 368 -26.30 32.68 14.53
C SER A 368 -24.85 33.21 14.44
N ASP A 369 -24.69 34.53 14.33
CA ASP A 369 -23.39 35.19 14.28
C ASP A 369 -22.61 35.09 15.60
N SER A 370 -23.31 35.05 16.73
CA SER A 370 -22.68 34.85 18.04
C SER A 370 -22.06 33.47 18.16
N VAL A 371 -22.76 32.43 17.67
CA VAL A 371 -22.22 31.07 17.64
C VAL A 371 -21.12 30.92 16.57
N LYS A 372 -21.24 31.57 15.41
CA LYS A 372 -20.15 31.63 14.41
C LYS A 372 -18.90 32.26 15.00
N THR A 373 -19.05 33.38 15.70
CA THR A 373 -17.94 34.08 16.37
C THR A 373 -17.28 33.20 17.41
N PHE A 374 -18.07 32.44 18.17
CA PHE A 374 -17.56 31.45 19.11
C PHE A 374 -16.63 30.43 18.43
N PHE A 375 -17.05 29.83 17.31
CA PHE A 375 -16.23 28.86 16.58
C PHE A 375 -15.00 29.47 15.91
N VAL A 376 -15.12 30.67 15.32
CA VAL A 376 -13.99 31.38 14.70
C VAL A 376 -12.93 31.75 15.73
N ASN A 377 -13.35 32.24 16.90
CA ASN A 377 -12.43 32.51 18.02
C ASN A 377 -11.80 31.23 18.55
N GLY A 378 -12.49 30.10 18.42
CA GLY A 378 -11.99 28.75 18.70
C GLY A 378 -10.97 28.22 17.70
N GLY A 379 -10.64 28.95 16.63
CA GLY A 379 -9.67 28.56 15.61
C GLY A 379 -10.28 27.89 14.38
N LEU A 380 -11.62 27.84 14.27
CA LEU A 380 -12.29 27.31 13.09
C LEU A 380 -12.26 28.36 11.97
N ASP A 381 -11.84 27.98 10.76
CA ASP A 381 -11.81 28.91 9.62
C ASP A 381 -13.22 29.45 9.33
N SER A 382 -13.35 30.77 9.34
CA SER A 382 -14.60 31.48 9.06
C SER A 382 -15.18 31.18 7.68
N SER A 383 -14.34 30.82 6.70
CA SER A 383 -14.74 30.46 5.34
C SER A 383 -15.60 29.20 5.31
N ARG A 384 -15.47 28.33 6.33
CA ARG A 384 -16.22 27.08 6.46
C ARG A 384 -17.61 27.27 7.04
N ILE A 385 -17.97 28.48 7.47
CA ILE A 385 -19.18 28.72 8.28
C ILE A 385 -20.13 29.68 7.56
N ILE A 386 -21.31 29.16 7.20
CA ILE A 386 -22.44 29.91 6.66
C ILE A 386 -23.38 30.22 7.83
N SER A 387 -23.64 31.51 8.10
CA SER A 387 -24.51 31.97 9.19
C SER A 387 -25.73 32.70 8.63
N ILE A 388 -26.93 32.19 8.93
CA ILE A 388 -28.20 32.72 8.41
C ILE A 388 -29.20 32.89 9.55
N GLY A 389 -29.77 34.08 9.72
CA GLY A 389 -30.95 34.32 10.53
C GLY A 389 -32.22 34.12 9.72
N ARG A 390 -33.11 33.21 10.13
CA ARG A 390 -34.36 32.93 9.41
C ARG A 390 -35.51 33.82 9.84
N GLY A 391 -35.47 34.42 11.02
CA GLY A 391 -36.59 35.12 11.62
C GLY A 391 -37.38 34.19 12.52
N GLU A 392 -38.69 34.35 12.55
CA GLU A 392 -39.57 33.53 13.37
C GLU A 392 -39.53 32.07 12.92
N TYR A 393 -39.42 31.14 13.88
CA TYR A 393 -39.54 29.72 13.60
C TYR A 393 -40.98 29.41 13.22
N ASN A 394 -41.18 28.66 12.14
CA ASN A 394 -42.52 28.36 11.65
C ASN A 394 -43.19 27.35 12.59
N ILE A 395 -44.13 27.81 13.41
CA ILE A 395 -44.89 26.97 14.34
C ILE A 395 -45.96 26.24 13.52
N GLN A 396 -45.97 24.91 13.56
CA GLN A 396 -46.86 24.10 12.71
C GLN A 396 -48.33 24.13 13.16
N ASN A 397 -48.61 24.45 14.43
CA ASN A 397 -49.96 24.50 14.98
C ASN A 397 -50.37 25.93 15.37
N PRO A 398 -51.45 26.49 14.78
CA PRO A 398 -51.98 27.81 15.15
C PRO A 398 -52.39 27.96 16.63
N ASP A 399 -52.73 26.86 17.32
CA ASP A 399 -53.17 26.92 18.72
C ASP A 399 -52.02 27.20 19.70
N ASP A 400 -50.78 26.84 19.35
CA ASP A 400 -49.58 27.18 20.12
C ASP A 400 -49.31 28.70 20.15
N TYR A 401 -49.81 29.42 19.13
CA TYR A 401 -49.78 30.88 19.09
C TYR A 401 -50.78 31.49 20.08
N LYS A 402 -52.00 30.93 20.17
CA LYS A 402 -53.06 31.42 21.06
C LYS A 402 -52.76 31.17 22.54
N ASN A 403 -52.17 30.02 22.87
CA ASN A 403 -52.02 29.57 24.25
C ASN A 403 -50.72 30.03 24.93
N LYS A 404 -49.87 30.82 24.26
CA LYS A 404 -48.58 31.30 24.78
C LYS A 404 -47.74 30.18 25.40
N ASN A 405 -47.63 29.05 24.69
CA ASN A 405 -46.89 27.90 25.19
C ASN A 405 -45.39 28.23 25.26
N GLU A 406 -44.89 28.54 26.46
CA GLU A 406 -43.52 29.00 26.67
C GLU A 406 -42.49 27.92 26.30
N GLU A 407 -42.83 26.63 26.39
CA GLU A 407 -41.94 25.53 25.98
C GLU A 407 -41.65 25.60 24.47
N VAL A 408 -42.69 25.84 23.65
CA VAL A 408 -42.58 26.02 22.20
C VAL A 408 -41.78 27.28 21.86
N TYR A 409 -41.95 28.36 22.63
CA TYR A 409 -41.19 29.59 22.42
C TYR A 409 -39.72 29.46 22.81
N VAL A 410 -39.42 28.74 23.88
CA VAL A 410 -38.04 28.44 24.28
C VAL A 410 -37.37 27.58 23.20
N ASP A 411 -38.05 26.56 22.68
CA ASP A 411 -37.50 25.73 21.61
C ASP A 411 -37.25 26.53 20.32
N ALA A 412 -38.15 27.46 19.97
CA ALA A 412 -37.98 28.35 18.81
C ALA A 412 -36.81 29.35 18.96
N ARG A 413 -36.39 29.69 20.18
CA ARG A 413 -35.26 30.61 20.46
C ARG A 413 -33.94 29.86 20.34
N ARG A 414 -33.57 29.41 19.14
CA ARG A 414 -32.39 28.56 18.93
C ARG A 414 -31.55 28.89 17.71
N VAL A 415 -30.35 28.32 17.67
CA VAL A 415 -29.49 28.21 16.48
C VAL A 415 -29.26 26.74 16.19
N ASP A 416 -29.63 26.32 14.99
CA ASP A 416 -29.37 24.98 14.47
C ASP A 416 -28.04 24.97 13.72
N ILE A 417 -27.11 24.16 14.19
CA ILE A 417 -25.78 23.93 13.64
C ILE A 417 -25.85 22.62 12.89
N SER A 418 -25.64 22.68 11.59
CA SER A 418 -25.66 21.52 10.71
C SER A 418 -24.37 21.46 9.91
N PHE A 419 -23.81 20.27 9.76
CA PHE A 419 -22.61 20.07 8.95
C PHE A 419 -22.55 18.63 8.45
N THR A 420 -21.95 18.46 7.27
CA THR A 420 -21.77 17.15 6.64
C THR A 420 -20.35 16.67 6.86
N PHE A 421 -20.18 15.67 7.72
CA PHE A 421 -18.86 15.13 8.00
C PHE A 421 -18.54 13.98 7.05
N HIS A 422 -17.40 14.08 6.38
CA HIS A 422 -16.76 12.92 5.75
C HIS A 422 -16.06 12.14 6.85
N GLY A 423 -16.76 11.16 7.42
CA GLY A 423 -16.13 10.20 8.32
C GLY A 423 -14.92 9.57 7.67
N HIS A 424 -13.71 10.04 7.99
CA HIS A 424 -12.61 9.11 8.10
C HIS A 424 -13.09 8.09 9.14
N THR A 425 -13.53 6.90 8.69
CA THR A 425 -14.09 5.78 9.49
C THR A 425 -15.60 5.72 9.78
N ALA A 426 -16.50 6.32 8.98
CA ALA A 426 -17.95 6.03 9.11
C ALA A 426 -18.40 4.71 8.45
N ASN A 427 -17.59 4.18 7.52
CA ASN A 427 -17.83 2.87 6.91
C ASN A 427 -16.72 1.89 7.24
N ALA A 428 -17.10 0.63 7.28
CA ALA A 428 -16.23 -0.48 7.59
C ALA A 428 -14.98 -0.47 6.71
N ALA A 429 -13.81 -0.58 7.33
CA ALA A 429 -12.60 -0.92 6.61
C ALA A 429 -12.82 -2.30 5.95
N VAL A 430 -12.69 -2.40 4.62
CA VAL A 430 -12.95 -3.66 3.92
C VAL A 430 -11.65 -4.44 3.79
N PHE A 431 -11.57 -5.55 4.51
CA PHE A 431 -10.45 -6.50 4.43
C PHE A 431 -10.85 -7.72 3.60
N GLU A 432 -10.09 -8.05 2.56
CA GLU A 432 -10.36 -9.17 1.66
C GLU A 432 -9.28 -10.26 1.84
N THR A 433 -9.70 -11.50 2.04
CA THR A 433 -8.82 -12.68 2.16
C THR A 433 -9.46 -13.93 1.54
N THR A 434 -8.69 -14.98 1.28
CA THR A 434 -9.23 -16.33 1.09
C THR A 434 -9.41 -17.04 2.43
N ALA A 435 -10.30 -18.03 2.47
CA ALA A 435 -10.50 -18.96 3.58
C ALA A 435 -10.79 -20.37 3.05
N PRO A 436 -10.35 -21.43 3.76
CA PRO A 436 -10.68 -22.80 3.43
C PRO A 436 -12.16 -23.13 3.69
N SER A 437 -12.56 -24.37 3.42
CA SER A 437 -13.89 -24.88 3.76
C SER A 437 -13.98 -25.23 5.25
N SER A 438 -12.85 -25.57 5.86
CA SER A 438 -12.69 -25.77 7.29
C SER A 438 -12.53 -24.43 8.05
N LYS A 439 -12.78 -24.46 9.37
CA LYS A 439 -12.61 -23.28 10.24
C LYS A 439 -11.12 -22.95 10.38
N GLN A 440 -10.71 -21.80 9.86
CA GLN A 440 -9.35 -21.26 10.02
C GLN A 440 -9.37 -20.16 11.08
N ILE A 441 -8.55 -20.29 12.12
CA ILE A 441 -8.47 -19.29 13.20
C ILE A 441 -7.69 -18.06 12.71
N VAL A 442 -8.28 -16.89 12.91
CA VAL A 442 -7.70 -15.57 12.63
C VAL A 442 -7.60 -14.80 13.93
N THR A 443 -6.54 -14.00 14.07
CA THR A 443 -6.36 -13.12 15.23
C THR A 443 -6.56 -11.67 14.82
N LEU A 444 -7.34 -10.93 15.59
CA LEU A 444 -7.59 -9.50 15.44
C LEU A 444 -7.09 -8.79 16.70
N ASP A 445 -6.03 -8.00 16.53
CA ASP A 445 -5.42 -7.24 17.63
C ASP A 445 -5.81 -5.76 17.55
N VAL A 446 -6.14 -5.18 18.70
CA VAL A 446 -6.44 -3.75 18.89
C VAL A 446 -5.54 -3.20 19.98
N LEU A 447 -4.54 -2.41 19.59
CA LEU A 447 -3.57 -1.81 20.51
C LEU A 447 -4.02 -0.41 20.93
N GLY A 448 -3.79 -0.08 22.20
CA GLY A 448 -4.16 1.21 22.79
C GLY A 448 -5.66 1.43 22.86
N PHE A 449 -6.47 0.35 22.89
CA PHE A 449 -7.92 0.45 23.05
C PHE A 449 -8.23 0.85 24.48
N ASP A 450 -8.80 2.04 24.63
CA ASP A 450 -9.27 2.57 25.89
C ASP A 450 -10.65 3.20 25.62
N THR A 451 -11.56 3.14 26.60
CA THR A 451 -12.93 3.67 26.53
C THR A 451 -13.38 4.40 27.80
N GLU A 452 -12.50 4.57 28.80
CA GLU A 452 -12.86 5.02 30.14
C GLU A 452 -13.63 6.36 30.16
N ASP A 453 -13.16 7.38 29.45
CA ASP A 453 -13.86 8.69 29.31
C ASP A 453 -14.75 8.77 28.05
N CYS A 454 -15.50 7.72 27.73
CA CYS A 454 -16.54 7.80 26.71
C CYS A 454 -17.60 8.87 27.08
N TYR A 455 -17.66 9.97 26.32
CA TYR A 455 -18.53 11.12 26.60
C TYR A 455 -20.02 10.88 26.31
N ARG A 456 -20.40 9.70 25.79
CA ARG A 456 -21.78 9.34 25.47
C ARG A 456 -22.58 9.03 26.76
N ASN A 457 -23.77 9.61 26.87
CA ASN A 457 -24.67 9.37 28.01
C ASN A 457 -25.52 8.09 27.87
N ALA A 458 -25.81 7.67 26.63
CA ALA A 458 -26.48 6.43 26.28
C ALA A 458 -25.63 5.71 25.20
N GLU A 459 -25.63 4.38 25.19
CA GLU A 459 -24.76 3.56 24.32
C GLU A 459 -23.26 3.95 24.48
N LYS A 460 -22.74 3.85 25.71
CA LYS A 460 -21.31 4.05 25.99
C LYS A 460 -20.48 3.03 25.21
N HIS A 461 -19.37 3.49 24.62
CA HIS A 461 -18.36 2.61 24.04
C HIS A 461 -17.71 1.77 25.14
N LYS A 462 -17.34 0.55 24.79
CA LYS A 462 -16.69 -0.41 25.68
C LYS A 462 -15.42 -0.90 24.98
N GLU A 463 -14.39 -1.19 25.74
CA GLU A 463 -13.21 -1.96 25.32
C GLU A 463 -13.61 -3.40 25.01
N GLU A 464 -14.38 -3.57 23.94
CA GLU A 464 -14.92 -4.85 23.51
C GLU A 464 -14.72 -4.97 21.99
N ILE A 465 -14.08 -6.05 21.59
CA ILE A 465 -13.95 -6.43 20.19
C ILE A 465 -15.06 -7.44 19.92
N ILE A 466 -15.96 -7.14 18.98
CA ILE A 466 -17.03 -8.05 18.59
C ILE A 466 -16.89 -8.40 17.11
N VAL A 467 -16.92 -9.68 16.78
CA VAL A 467 -16.99 -10.18 15.40
C VAL A 467 -18.24 -11.03 15.24
N LYS A 468 -19.13 -10.61 14.35
CA LYS A 468 -20.34 -11.35 13.98
C LYS A 468 -20.09 -12.15 12.71
N SER A 469 -20.25 -13.46 12.80
CA SER A 469 -20.24 -14.35 11.64
C SER A 469 -21.52 -14.19 10.81
N PRO A 470 -21.54 -14.68 9.56
CA PRO A 470 -22.76 -14.72 8.76
C PRO A 470 -23.89 -15.55 9.39
N ASP A 471 -23.51 -16.56 10.18
CA ASP A 471 -24.43 -17.50 10.83
C ASP A 471 -25.01 -16.92 12.13
N ALA A 472 -24.80 -15.61 12.36
CA ALA A 472 -25.15 -14.86 13.56
C ALA A 472 -24.43 -15.30 14.85
N GLU A 473 -23.39 -16.13 14.74
CA GLU A 473 -22.47 -16.42 15.86
C GLU A 473 -21.66 -15.16 16.17
N GLU A 474 -21.55 -14.80 17.45
CA GLU A 474 -20.90 -13.58 17.91
C GLU A 474 -19.69 -13.93 18.78
N PHE A 475 -18.49 -13.59 18.29
CA PHE A 475 -17.22 -13.74 19.01
C PHE A 475 -16.90 -12.41 19.70
N LYS A 476 -16.62 -12.43 20.99
CA LYS A 476 -16.45 -11.23 21.81
C LYS A 476 -15.30 -11.41 22.78
N GLU A 477 -14.49 -10.37 22.94
CA GLU A 477 -13.38 -10.37 23.88
C GLU A 477 -13.10 -8.93 24.35
N THR A 478 -12.70 -8.79 25.61
CA THR A 478 -12.33 -7.50 26.23
C THR A 478 -10.82 -7.27 26.24
N ASN A 479 -10.04 -8.31 25.93
CA ASN A 479 -8.60 -8.22 25.74
C ASN A 479 -8.23 -7.57 24.39
N PRO A 480 -7.00 -7.04 24.24
CA PRO A 480 -6.54 -6.40 23.00
C PRO A 480 -6.36 -7.37 21.82
N SER A 481 -6.78 -8.63 21.94
CA SER A 481 -6.65 -9.66 20.92
C SER A 481 -7.85 -10.60 20.97
N LEU A 482 -8.58 -10.72 19.85
CA LEU A 482 -9.67 -11.69 19.67
C LEU A 482 -9.27 -12.73 18.62
N GLN A 483 -9.45 -14.00 18.95
CA GLN A 483 -9.33 -15.10 17.98
C GLN A 483 -10.72 -15.59 17.57
N PHE A 484 -10.94 -15.76 16.27
CA PHE A 484 -12.20 -16.26 15.75
C PHE A 484 -12.00 -17.07 14.45
N PRO A 485 -12.85 -18.06 14.18
CA PRO A 485 -12.78 -18.84 12.95
C PRO A 485 -13.37 -18.07 11.76
N ILE A 486 -12.66 -18.07 10.64
CA ILE A 486 -13.23 -17.77 9.32
C ILE A 486 -13.36 -19.03 8.48
N GLN A 487 -14.37 -19.08 7.63
CA GLN A 487 -14.61 -20.16 6.67
C GLN A 487 -15.27 -19.59 5.40
N SER A 488 -15.02 -20.22 4.26
CA SER A 488 -15.69 -19.86 3.02
C SER A 488 -17.09 -20.47 2.92
N THR A 489 -17.94 -19.93 2.04
CA THR A 489 -19.26 -20.52 1.71
C THR A 489 -19.15 -21.82 0.90
N LEU A 490 -17.94 -22.23 0.51
CA LEU A 490 -17.70 -23.47 -0.20
C LEU A 490 -17.61 -24.63 0.81
N SER A 491 -18.57 -25.55 0.76
CA SER A 491 -18.55 -26.77 1.58
C SER A 491 -17.38 -27.68 1.21
N LYS A 492 -16.78 -28.30 2.23
CA LYS A 492 -15.73 -29.32 2.06
C LYS A 492 -16.18 -30.50 1.20
N TYR A 493 -17.44 -30.92 1.35
CA TYR A 493 -18.00 -32.08 0.64
C TYR A 493 -18.69 -31.70 -0.68
N ASN A 494 -18.43 -30.50 -1.22
CA ASN A 494 -19.05 -30.06 -2.46
C ASN A 494 -18.53 -30.89 -3.64
N VAL A 495 -19.41 -31.69 -4.24
CA VAL A 495 -19.07 -32.56 -5.36
C VAL A 495 -18.82 -31.83 -6.68
N ALA A 496 -19.32 -30.60 -6.82
CA ALA A 496 -19.20 -29.80 -8.06
C ALA A 496 -19.23 -28.29 -7.77
N PRO A 497 -18.12 -27.65 -7.36
CA PRO A 497 -18.08 -26.25 -6.93
C PRO A 497 -18.09 -25.24 -8.10
N ILE A 498 -18.74 -25.56 -9.22
CA ILE A 498 -18.75 -24.73 -10.45
C ILE A 498 -19.28 -23.32 -10.22
N GLN A 499 -20.13 -23.12 -9.21
CA GLN A 499 -20.60 -21.81 -8.79
C GLN A 499 -19.47 -20.85 -8.41
N TYR A 500 -18.29 -21.37 -8.06
CA TYR A 500 -17.08 -20.62 -7.73
C TYR A 500 -16.03 -20.67 -8.83
N ILE A 501 -16.44 -20.95 -10.09
CA ILE A 501 -15.53 -20.89 -11.25
C ILE A 501 -14.79 -19.55 -11.31
N TRP A 502 -15.45 -18.46 -10.94
CA TRP A 502 -14.80 -17.19 -10.63
C TRP A 502 -14.79 -17.02 -9.12
N PRO A 503 -13.66 -17.22 -8.40
CA PRO A 503 -13.73 -17.38 -6.95
C PRO A 503 -14.23 -16.15 -6.18
N LYS A 504 -14.23 -14.94 -6.78
CA LYS A 504 -14.84 -13.71 -6.22
C LYS A 504 -16.36 -13.58 -6.46
N PHE A 505 -16.92 -14.38 -7.36
CA PHE A 505 -18.27 -14.19 -7.87
C PHE A 505 -19.00 -15.51 -7.98
N ASN A 506 -20.07 -15.66 -7.21
CA ASN A 506 -20.92 -16.84 -7.29
C ASN A 506 -21.83 -16.72 -8.52
N ILE A 507 -21.59 -17.57 -9.53
CA ILE A 507 -22.32 -17.49 -10.80
C ILE A 507 -23.77 -17.99 -10.74
N LEU A 508 -24.15 -18.77 -9.72
CA LEU A 508 -25.54 -19.23 -9.59
C LEU A 508 -26.45 -18.12 -9.09
N ASN A 509 -25.96 -17.31 -8.14
CA ASN A 509 -26.74 -16.26 -7.50
C ASN A 509 -26.36 -14.85 -7.99
N TRP A 510 -25.42 -14.75 -8.94
CA TRP A 510 -24.91 -13.51 -9.51
C TRP A 510 -24.45 -12.48 -8.45
N SER A 511 -23.75 -12.95 -7.42
CA SER A 511 -23.37 -12.14 -6.26
C SER A 511 -21.91 -12.34 -5.85
N ASP A 512 -21.42 -11.43 -5.00
CA ASP A 512 -20.12 -11.57 -4.32
C ASP A 512 -20.12 -12.90 -3.52
N SER A 513 -19.10 -13.74 -3.73
CA SER A 513 -18.98 -15.05 -3.09
C SER A 513 -18.39 -15.00 -1.69
N ALA A 514 -18.00 -13.83 -1.19
CA ALA A 514 -17.38 -13.71 0.12
C ALA A 514 -18.35 -14.04 1.26
N THR A 515 -17.88 -14.86 2.19
CA THR A 515 -18.43 -14.93 3.54
C THR A 515 -18.13 -13.63 4.27
N LEU A 516 -19.16 -12.98 4.82
CA LEU A 516 -19.04 -11.65 5.45
C LEU A 516 -18.96 -11.76 6.98
N TYR A 517 -17.85 -11.31 7.56
CA TYR A 517 -17.71 -11.16 9.01
C TYR A 517 -17.72 -9.67 9.36
N LYS A 518 -18.66 -9.28 10.22
CA LYS A 518 -18.89 -7.88 10.61
C LYS A 518 -18.23 -7.64 11.96
N THR A 519 -17.17 -6.85 11.95
CA THR A 519 -16.40 -6.52 13.14
C THR A 519 -16.84 -5.18 13.71
N HIS A 520 -16.96 -5.09 15.02
CA HIS A 520 -17.38 -3.91 15.77
C HIS A 520 -16.29 -3.60 16.80
N ILE A 521 -15.58 -2.50 16.54
CA ILE A 521 -14.58 -1.88 17.42
C ILE A 521 -14.92 -0.39 17.38
N HIS A 522 -15.37 0.14 18.51
CA HIS A 522 -16.00 1.46 18.54
C HIS A 522 -15.41 2.31 19.63
N SER A 523 -15.05 3.54 19.27
CA SER A 523 -14.58 4.54 20.20
C SER A 523 -15.19 5.89 19.87
N CYS A 524 -15.14 6.82 20.82
CA CYS A 524 -15.60 8.19 20.61
C CYS A 524 -14.81 8.86 19.48
N ARG A 525 -13.52 8.52 19.37
CA ARG A 525 -12.61 9.08 18.39
C ARG A 525 -12.72 8.43 17.01
N TYR A 526 -12.89 7.10 16.95
CA TYR A 526 -12.88 6.31 15.71
C TYR A 526 -14.05 5.32 15.66
N TYR A 527 -14.71 5.22 14.50
CA TYR A 527 -15.88 4.36 14.29
C TYR A 527 -16.95 4.52 15.38
N SER A 528 -17.39 5.75 15.65
CA SER A 528 -18.23 6.02 16.82
C SER A 528 -19.63 5.40 16.79
N ASN A 529 -20.15 5.04 15.61
CA ASN A 529 -21.47 4.42 15.47
C ASN A 529 -21.43 2.91 15.75
N GLN A 530 -21.95 2.47 16.90
CA GLN A 530 -21.99 1.05 17.29
C GLN A 530 -22.95 0.19 16.44
N LYS A 531 -23.88 0.82 15.71
CA LYS A 531 -24.82 0.12 14.82
C LYS A 531 -24.18 -0.24 13.48
N ALA A 532 -23.13 0.49 13.08
CA ALA A 532 -22.32 0.17 11.91
C ALA A 532 -21.18 -0.77 12.34
N HIS A 533 -20.70 -1.61 11.43
CA HIS A 533 -19.49 -2.40 11.67
C HIS A 533 -18.25 -1.57 11.30
N SER A 534 -17.19 -1.64 12.10
CA SER A 534 -15.94 -0.90 11.90
C SER A 534 -15.02 -1.56 10.88
N ILE A 535 -15.06 -2.89 10.74
CA ILE A 535 -14.31 -3.65 9.74
C ILE A 535 -15.23 -4.69 9.12
N LEU A 536 -15.23 -4.81 7.79
CA LEU A 536 -15.92 -5.84 7.04
C LEU A 536 -14.86 -6.79 6.49
N ILE A 537 -14.80 -7.99 7.05
CA ILE A 537 -13.90 -9.03 6.58
C ILE A 537 -14.66 -9.87 5.56
N LYS A 538 -14.14 -9.90 4.33
CA LYS A 538 -14.61 -10.71 3.22
C LYS A 538 -13.71 -11.92 3.06
N ALA A 539 -14.22 -13.10 3.41
CA ALA A 539 -13.52 -14.36 3.26
C ALA A 539 -14.02 -15.11 2.00
N TYR A 540 -13.20 -15.11 0.95
CA TYR A 540 -13.47 -15.77 -0.32
C TYR A 540 -13.10 -17.26 -0.29
N PRO A 541 -13.76 -18.13 -1.08
CA PRO A 541 -13.34 -19.51 -1.26
C PRO A 541 -11.89 -19.65 -1.73
N ASP A 542 -11.09 -20.43 -1.01
CA ASP A 542 -9.78 -20.89 -1.47
C ASP A 542 -9.94 -22.05 -2.46
N ILE A 543 -10.23 -21.72 -3.72
CA ILE A 543 -10.38 -22.66 -4.82
C ILE A 543 -9.48 -22.26 -5.99
N LYS A 544 -8.74 -23.25 -6.52
CA LYS A 544 -7.87 -23.13 -7.68
C LYS A 544 -8.49 -23.89 -8.83
N TRP A 545 -8.67 -23.20 -9.94
CA TRP A 545 -9.15 -23.80 -11.18
C TRP A 545 -8.01 -23.96 -12.17
N GLU A 546 -8.05 -25.05 -12.92
CA GLU A 546 -7.14 -25.37 -14.03
C GLU A 546 -7.98 -25.89 -15.19
N LEU A 547 -8.04 -25.12 -16.27
CA LEU A 547 -8.59 -25.56 -17.55
C LEU A 547 -7.43 -26.08 -18.39
N GLU A 548 -7.50 -27.33 -18.83
CA GLU A 548 -6.58 -27.89 -19.83
C GLU A 548 -7.37 -28.22 -21.09
N PHE A 549 -6.87 -27.73 -22.22
CA PHE A 549 -7.33 -28.10 -23.54
C PHE A 549 -6.19 -28.81 -24.24
N LYS A 550 -6.44 -30.03 -24.70
CA LYS A 550 -5.48 -30.81 -25.47
C LYS A 550 -6.11 -31.19 -26.80
N TRP A 551 -5.42 -30.84 -27.87
CA TRP A 551 -5.76 -31.22 -29.23
C TRP A 551 -4.79 -32.31 -29.67
N ASN A 552 -5.34 -33.44 -30.09
CA ASN A 552 -4.60 -34.52 -30.69
C ASN A 552 -5.08 -34.77 -32.12
N HIS A 553 -4.21 -35.40 -32.88
CA HIS A 553 -4.52 -35.87 -34.22
C HIS A 553 -4.12 -37.34 -34.32
N THR A 554 -5.00 -38.17 -34.88
CA THR A 554 -4.84 -39.63 -34.86
C THR A 554 -3.97 -40.15 -35.99
N GLU A 555 -4.00 -39.50 -37.15
CA GLU A 555 -3.23 -39.90 -38.33
C GLU A 555 -1.96 -39.07 -38.50
N SER A 556 -1.00 -39.58 -39.28
CA SER A 556 0.16 -38.77 -39.68
C SER A 556 -0.27 -37.68 -40.67
N PHE A 557 0.35 -36.49 -40.60
CA PHE A 557 0.04 -35.39 -41.53
C PHE A 557 0.46 -35.70 -42.96
N ALA A 558 1.61 -36.38 -43.12
CA ALA A 558 2.09 -36.88 -44.39
C ALA A 558 2.92 -38.14 -44.17
N TYR A 559 2.77 -39.13 -45.04
CA TYR A 559 3.60 -40.33 -45.02
C TYR A 559 3.92 -40.76 -46.45
N SER A 560 5.17 -41.17 -46.68
CA SER A 560 5.62 -41.76 -47.94
C SER A 560 6.62 -42.88 -47.64
N TYR A 561 6.63 -43.92 -48.47
CA TYR A 561 7.59 -45.02 -48.38
C TYR A 561 8.03 -45.47 -49.78
N GLY A 562 9.24 -46.03 -49.85
CA GLY A 562 9.82 -46.55 -51.09
C GLY A 562 9.53 -48.03 -51.32
N ASN A 563 9.38 -48.44 -52.58
CA ASN A 563 9.17 -49.85 -52.95
C ASN A 563 10.42 -50.73 -52.73
N GLU A 564 11.58 -50.13 -52.48
CA GLU A 564 12.84 -50.84 -52.20
C GLU A 564 13.12 -51.03 -50.69
N MET A 565 12.09 -50.90 -49.82
CA MET A 565 12.19 -51.09 -48.37
C MET A 565 12.01 -52.56 -47.93
N HIS A 566 12.27 -52.87 -46.65
CA HIS A 566 12.05 -54.22 -46.11
C HIS A 566 10.54 -54.55 -46.09
N PRO A 567 10.10 -55.80 -46.37
CA PRO A 567 8.68 -56.15 -46.50
C PRO A 567 7.79 -55.74 -45.32
N TYR A 568 8.27 -55.88 -44.09
CA TYR A 568 7.58 -55.42 -42.87
C TYR A 568 7.35 -53.89 -42.84
N ASP A 569 8.31 -53.11 -43.34
CA ASP A 569 8.20 -51.65 -43.41
C ASP A 569 7.30 -51.21 -44.57
N ILE A 570 7.18 -52.02 -45.62
CA ILE A 570 6.24 -51.82 -46.74
C ILE A 570 4.80 -52.02 -46.27
N GLU A 571 4.51 -53.10 -45.54
CA GLU A 571 3.16 -53.40 -45.03
C GLU A 571 2.67 -52.32 -44.05
N LYS A 572 3.50 -51.97 -43.05
CA LYS A 572 3.22 -50.83 -42.16
C LYS A 572 3.15 -49.50 -42.89
N GLY A 573 3.95 -49.33 -43.95
CA GLY A 573 3.95 -48.15 -44.79
C GLY A 573 2.64 -47.99 -45.57
N GLN A 574 2.11 -49.09 -46.10
CA GLN A 574 0.83 -49.12 -46.81
C GLN A 574 -0.33 -48.68 -45.90
N GLU A 575 -0.41 -49.21 -44.68
CA GLU A 575 -1.44 -48.82 -43.71
C GLU A 575 -1.39 -47.32 -43.39
N LYS A 576 -0.20 -46.77 -43.13
CA LYS A 576 -0.02 -45.34 -42.84
C LYS A 576 -0.33 -44.44 -44.03
N VAL A 577 0.02 -44.84 -45.26
CA VAL A 577 -0.34 -44.11 -46.48
C VAL A 577 -1.85 -44.08 -46.68
N ILE A 578 -2.54 -45.20 -46.44
CA ILE A 578 -3.99 -45.28 -46.54
C ILE A 578 -4.63 -44.32 -45.53
N GLY A 579 -4.20 -44.37 -44.27
CA GLY A 579 -4.66 -43.45 -43.22
C GLY A 579 -4.45 -41.97 -43.57
N SER A 580 -3.23 -41.58 -43.95
CA SER A 580 -2.93 -40.18 -44.32
C SER A 580 -3.65 -39.73 -45.60
N THR A 581 -3.90 -40.64 -46.55
CA THR A 581 -4.58 -40.34 -47.81
C THR A 581 -6.09 -40.14 -47.63
N ILE A 582 -6.72 -40.97 -46.80
CA ILE A 582 -8.13 -40.78 -46.41
C ILE A 582 -8.28 -39.44 -45.67
N ASP A 583 -7.40 -39.17 -44.73
CA ASP A 583 -7.41 -37.92 -43.95
C ASP A 583 -7.12 -36.67 -44.80
N ARG A 584 -6.33 -36.82 -45.88
CA ARG A 584 -6.13 -35.77 -46.90
C ARG A 584 -7.40 -35.52 -47.72
N GLY A 585 -8.05 -36.58 -48.20
CA GLY A 585 -9.30 -36.47 -48.94
C GLY A 585 -10.42 -35.83 -48.13
N LEU A 586 -10.47 -36.09 -46.82
CA LEU A 586 -11.39 -35.42 -45.90
C LEU A 586 -11.06 -33.93 -45.70
N SER A 587 -9.76 -33.60 -45.61
CA SER A 587 -9.31 -32.21 -45.44
C SER A 587 -9.56 -31.35 -46.69
N GLU A 588 -9.24 -31.86 -47.87
CA GLU A 588 -9.40 -31.16 -49.15
C GLU A 588 -10.87 -30.94 -49.51
N ASN A 589 -11.72 -31.94 -49.30
CA ASN A 589 -13.12 -31.91 -49.75
C ASN A 589 -14.10 -31.37 -48.70
N PHE A 590 -13.81 -31.56 -47.40
CA PHE A 590 -14.75 -31.22 -46.32
C PHE A 590 -14.14 -30.29 -45.27
N GLY A 591 -12.83 -29.99 -45.34
CA GLY A 591 -12.14 -29.21 -44.33
C GLY A 591 -11.96 -29.96 -42.99
N GLU A 592 -12.13 -31.28 -43.00
CA GLU A 592 -12.12 -32.14 -41.83
C GLU A 592 -10.81 -32.93 -41.74
N MET A 593 -10.30 -33.14 -40.53
CA MET A 593 -9.16 -34.04 -40.27
C MET A 593 -9.48 -34.94 -39.08
N ALA A 594 -8.83 -36.09 -38.99
CA ALA A 594 -8.97 -37.07 -37.93
C ALA A 594 -8.30 -36.54 -36.64
N GLN A 595 -9.10 -35.86 -35.84
CA GLN A 595 -8.65 -35.15 -34.64
C GLN A 595 -9.54 -35.44 -33.44
N SER A 596 -8.93 -35.46 -32.26
CA SER A 596 -9.62 -35.55 -30.98
C SER A 596 -9.30 -34.34 -30.11
N PHE A 597 -10.29 -33.93 -29.32
CA PHE A 597 -10.14 -32.86 -28.36
C PHE A 597 -10.42 -33.40 -26.97
N GLU A 598 -9.49 -33.17 -26.07
CA GLU A 598 -9.65 -33.39 -24.64
C GLU A 598 -9.81 -32.02 -23.99
N LEU A 599 -10.91 -31.82 -23.28
CA LEU A 599 -11.12 -30.65 -22.43
C LEU A 599 -11.27 -31.17 -21.00
N SER A 600 -10.39 -30.75 -20.12
CA SER A 600 -10.49 -31.02 -18.69
C SER A 600 -10.57 -29.70 -17.92
N LEU A 601 -11.50 -29.62 -16.99
CA LEU A 601 -11.62 -28.53 -16.03
C LEU A 601 -11.43 -29.13 -14.64
N LYS A 602 -10.31 -28.78 -14.01
CA LYS A 602 -9.91 -29.24 -12.70
C LYS A 602 -10.14 -28.15 -11.66
N ALA A 603 -10.63 -28.53 -10.48
CA ALA A 603 -10.70 -27.69 -9.30
C ALA A 603 -9.96 -28.35 -8.14
N LYS A 604 -9.22 -27.56 -7.36
CA LYS A 604 -8.67 -27.96 -6.05
C LYS A 604 -9.06 -26.94 -5.00
N TRP A 605 -9.52 -27.37 -3.84
CA TRP A 605 -9.92 -26.47 -2.74
C TRP A 605 -9.67 -27.10 -1.38
N ASP A 606 -9.88 -26.31 -0.32
CA ASP A 606 -9.63 -26.69 1.08
C ASP A 606 -8.19 -27.14 1.28
N GLU A 607 -7.23 -26.23 1.03
CA GLU A 607 -5.78 -26.48 1.13
C GLU A 607 -5.29 -27.63 0.23
N ASP A 608 -5.83 -27.71 -0.99
CA ASP A 608 -5.56 -28.77 -1.98
C ASP A 608 -5.98 -30.19 -1.54
N SER A 609 -6.76 -30.34 -0.46
CA SER A 609 -7.22 -31.64 0.06
C SER A 609 -8.38 -32.25 -0.73
N GLN A 610 -9.14 -31.42 -1.46
CA GLN A 610 -10.23 -31.86 -2.33
C GLN A 610 -9.87 -31.58 -3.79
N ASN A 611 -10.30 -32.47 -4.68
CA ASN A 611 -10.11 -32.33 -6.12
C ASN A 611 -11.39 -32.69 -6.88
N LEU A 612 -11.57 -32.05 -8.02
CA LEU A 612 -12.58 -32.41 -9.00
C LEU A 612 -11.97 -32.26 -10.38
N GLU A 613 -12.24 -33.22 -11.26
CA GLU A 613 -11.90 -33.14 -12.67
C GLU A 613 -13.16 -33.38 -13.49
N ILE A 614 -13.60 -32.36 -14.21
CA ILE A 614 -14.70 -32.42 -15.16
C ILE A 614 -14.08 -32.47 -16.54
N GLY A 615 -14.06 -33.65 -17.16
CA GLY A 615 -13.51 -33.83 -18.49
C GLY A 615 -13.72 -35.25 -19.00
N LYS A 616 -14.18 -35.35 -20.25
CA LYS A 616 -14.16 -36.57 -21.07
C LYS A 616 -13.66 -36.15 -22.45
N GLU A 617 -12.98 -37.05 -23.14
CA GLU A 617 -12.67 -36.93 -24.57
C GLU A 617 -13.93 -36.48 -25.32
N TRP A 618 -14.00 -35.21 -25.73
CA TRP A 618 -14.95 -34.77 -26.75
C TRP A 618 -14.38 -35.23 -28.10
N GLY A 619 -14.32 -36.55 -28.24
CA GLY A 619 -13.30 -37.20 -29.04
C GLY A 619 -13.61 -37.40 -30.51
N LYS A 620 -14.72 -36.91 -31.09
CA LYS A 620 -14.97 -37.21 -32.52
C LYS A 620 -15.39 -36.10 -33.47
N LYS A 621 -15.95 -34.95 -33.08
CA LYS A 621 -16.32 -33.93 -34.10
C LYS A 621 -16.31 -32.50 -33.56
N ILE A 622 -15.14 -31.85 -33.59
CA ILE A 622 -15.11 -30.43 -33.96
C ILE A 622 -14.55 -30.38 -35.37
N ALA A 623 -15.41 -30.63 -36.36
CA ALA A 623 -15.00 -30.85 -37.75
C ALA A 623 -14.63 -29.56 -38.52
N LYS A 624 -14.65 -28.38 -37.89
CA LYS A 624 -14.72 -27.11 -38.66
C LYS A 624 -13.64 -26.06 -38.41
N THR A 625 -12.66 -26.24 -37.53
CA THR A 625 -12.12 -25.05 -36.86
C THR A 625 -10.76 -24.49 -37.24
N LEU A 626 -9.89 -25.08 -38.06
CA LEU A 626 -8.53 -24.49 -38.20
C LEU A 626 -7.95 -24.52 -39.62
N LYS A 627 -8.32 -23.52 -40.44
CA LYS A 627 -7.71 -23.23 -41.76
C LYS A 627 -6.18 -23.13 -41.77
N LEU A 628 -5.57 -22.77 -40.62
CA LEU A 628 -4.13 -22.67 -40.46
C LEU A 628 -3.43 -24.03 -40.59
N PHE A 629 -4.01 -25.09 -40.02
CA PHE A 629 -3.42 -26.44 -40.07
C PHE A 629 -3.59 -27.10 -41.43
N ASN A 630 -4.66 -26.79 -42.18
CA ASN A 630 -4.80 -27.23 -43.57
C ASN A 630 -3.67 -26.69 -44.47
N LYS A 631 -3.21 -25.46 -44.22
CA LYS A 631 -2.04 -24.88 -44.92
C LYS A 631 -0.74 -25.57 -44.52
N MET A 632 -0.59 -25.93 -43.25
CA MET A 632 0.56 -26.73 -42.80
C MET A 632 0.55 -28.11 -43.45
N LYS A 633 -0.59 -28.80 -43.49
CA LYS A 633 -0.75 -30.12 -44.12
C LYS A 633 -0.40 -30.10 -45.61
N ALA A 634 -0.89 -29.10 -46.35
CA ALA A 634 -0.55 -28.91 -47.76
C ALA A 634 0.96 -28.66 -47.99
N ALA A 635 1.62 -27.90 -47.09
CA ALA A 635 3.06 -27.68 -47.15
C ALA A 635 3.86 -28.95 -46.83
N THR A 636 3.41 -29.75 -45.85
CA THR A 636 4.06 -31.02 -45.49
C THR A 636 3.91 -32.09 -46.57
N ASP A 637 2.77 -32.12 -47.28
CA ASP A 637 2.55 -33.00 -48.43
C ASP A 637 3.47 -32.68 -49.61
N ALA A 638 3.72 -31.39 -49.86
CA ALA A 638 4.66 -30.97 -50.90
C ALA A 638 6.10 -31.42 -50.59
N ILE A 639 6.47 -31.45 -49.31
CA ILE A 639 7.77 -31.96 -48.85
C ILE A 639 7.85 -33.48 -49.01
N ALA A 640 6.81 -34.22 -48.61
CA ALA A 640 6.76 -35.68 -48.74
C ALA A 640 6.76 -36.17 -50.21
N LYS A 641 6.21 -35.37 -51.14
CA LYS A 641 6.14 -35.64 -52.59
C LYS A 641 7.35 -35.10 -53.39
N SER A 642 8.33 -34.49 -52.72
CA SER A 642 9.50 -33.90 -53.39
C SER A 642 10.36 -34.96 -54.13
N PRO A 643 10.93 -34.65 -55.31
CA PRO A 643 11.72 -35.57 -56.14
C PRO A 643 13.00 -36.12 -55.49
N VAL A 644 13.37 -35.64 -54.30
CA VAL A 644 14.43 -36.25 -53.46
C VAL A 644 14.07 -37.69 -53.05
N ASN A 645 12.79 -38.10 -53.16
CA ASN A 645 12.19 -39.32 -52.63
C ASN A 645 12.07 -40.50 -53.64
N GLY A 646 13.03 -40.68 -54.55
CA GLY A 646 12.99 -41.65 -55.67
C GLY A 646 12.96 -43.15 -55.33
N GLY A 647 12.06 -43.60 -54.46
CA GLY A 647 11.75 -45.01 -54.20
C GLY A 647 12.57 -45.70 -53.08
N LYS A 648 13.44 -44.97 -52.38
CA LYS A 648 14.43 -45.50 -51.40
C LYS A 648 14.30 -44.95 -49.98
N LEU A 649 13.30 -44.11 -49.74
CA LEU A 649 13.18 -43.24 -48.58
C LEU A 649 11.78 -43.43 -47.98
N SER A 650 11.71 -43.48 -46.66
CA SER A 650 10.43 -43.30 -45.95
C SER A 650 10.51 -42.01 -45.18
N PHE A 651 9.41 -41.27 -45.22
CA PHE A 651 9.30 -39.97 -44.61
C PHE A 651 7.93 -39.85 -43.98
N GLU A 652 7.91 -39.65 -42.66
CA GLU A 652 6.71 -39.53 -41.83
C GLU A 652 6.72 -38.17 -41.15
N ILE A 653 5.64 -37.40 -41.33
CA ILE A 653 5.37 -36.21 -40.53
C ILE A 653 4.29 -36.56 -39.52
N LYS A 654 4.70 -36.76 -38.26
CA LYS A 654 3.79 -37.02 -37.14
C LYS A 654 2.97 -35.77 -36.86
N ALA A 655 1.73 -36.01 -36.47
CA ALA A 655 0.79 -34.94 -36.21
C ALA A 655 1.00 -34.32 -34.81
N PRO A 656 0.67 -33.03 -34.64
CA PRO A 656 0.92 -32.32 -33.40
C PRO A 656 0.01 -32.77 -32.25
N VAL A 657 0.57 -32.72 -31.05
CA VAL A 657 -0.21 -32.67 -29.80
C VAL A 657 0.00 -31.29 -29.20
N ILE A 658 -1.07 -30.50 -29.08
CA ILE A 658 -1.04 -29.16 -28.49
C ILE A 658 -1.85 -29.19 -27.20
N ALA A 659 -1.22 -28.88 -26.08
CA ALA A 659 -1.87 -28.66 -24.80
C ALA A 659 -1.77 -27.17 -24.42
N VAL A 660 -2.91 -26.55 -24.15
CA VAL A 660 -3.03 -25.21 -23.59
C VAL A 660 -3.64 -25.35 -22.21
N SER A 661 -3.04 -24.71 -21.21
CA SER A 661 -3.60 -24.68 -19.86
C SER A 661 -3.83 -23.25 -19.39
N ALA A 662 -4.87 -23.06 -18.59
CA ALA A 662 -5.14 -21.81 -17.89
C ALA A 662 -5.45 -22.14 -16.43
N LYS A 663 -4.66 -21.62 -15.50
CA LYS A 663 -4.91 -21.71 -14.05
C LYS A 663 -5.31 -20.36 -13.53
N TRP A 664 -6.30 -20.33 -12.65
CA TRP A 664 -6.65 -19.10 -11.95
C TRP A 664 -7.16 -19.36 -10.54
N TYR A 665 -6.79 -18.45 -9.63
CA TYR A 665 -7.16 -18.48 -8.22
C TYR A 665 -6.95 -17.11 -7.59
N LEU A 666 -7.47 -16.91 -6.37
CA LEU A 666 -7.29 -15.65 -5.66
C LEU A 666 -6.00 -15.66 -4.85
N GLU A 667 -5.25 -14.57 -4.96
CA GLU A 667 -4.02 -14.38 -4.22
C GLU A 667 -3.83 -12.90 -3.90
N THR A 668 -3.30 -12.61 -2.71
CA THR A 668 -2.93 -11.26 -2.31
C THR A 668 -1.47 -11.00 -2.69
N PRO A 669 -1.16 -10.08 -3.63
CA PRO A 669 0.21 -9.78 -4.01
C PRO A 669 1.06 -9.28 -2.82
N LYS A 670 2.39 -9.44 -2.91
CA LYS A 670 3.31 -8.90 -1.90
C LYS A 670 3.11 -7.39 -1.74
N ASN A 671 3.07 -6.91 -0.50
CA ASN A 671 2.85 -5.50 -0.13
C ASN A 671 1.51 -4.89 -0.59
N ASN A 672 0.51 -5.72 -0.94
CA ASN A 672 -0.83 -5.26 -1.27
C ASN A 672 -1.85 -5.70 -0.21
N THR A 673 -2.84 -4.85 0.05
CA THR A 673 -3.94 -5.11 0.99
C THR A 673 -5.21 -5.60 0.30
N LYS A 674 -5.19 -5.68 -1.03
CA LYS A 674 -6.29 -6.19 -1.86
C LYS A 674 -5.96 -7.57 -2.41
N ILE A 675 -6.99 -8.39 -2.61
CA ILE A 675 -6.87 -9.70 -3.23
C ILE A 675 -7.15 -9.60 -4.74
N GLY A 676 -6.25 -10.16 -5.55
CA GLY A 676 -6.35 -10.19 -7.01
C GLY A 676 -6.52 -11.61 -7.51
N THR A 677 -6.83 -11.75 -8.79
CA THR A 677 -6.85 -13.06 -9.45
C THR A 677 -5.47 -13.30 -10.03
N ASN A 678 -4.79 -14.34 -9.55
CA ASN A 678 -3.60 -14.86 -10.21
C ASN A 678 -4.07 -15.69 -11.41
N ILE A 679 -3.49 -15.43 -12.58
CA ILE A 679 -3.78 -16.11 -13.84
C ILE A 679 -2.47 -16.62 -14.39
N THR A 680 -2.45 -17.91 -14.71
CA THR A 680 -1.32 -18.59 -15.34
C THR A 680 -1.80 -19.24 -16.62
N ILE A 681 -1.16 -18.94 -17.74
CA ILE A 681 -1.45 -19.54 -19.04
C ILE A 681 -0.22 -20.32 -19.49
N GLY A 682 -0.39 -21.61 -19.74
CA GLY A 682 0.63 -22.51 -20.23
C GLY A 682 0.35 -22.99 -21.65
N ILE A 683 1.41 -23.26 -22.41
CA ILE A 683 1.36 -24.00 -23.67
C ILE A 683 2.47 -25.05 -23.67
N GLU A 684 2.13 -26.28 -24.05
CA GLU A 684 3.09 -27.35 -24.30
C GLU A 684 2.67 -28.09 -25.58
N SER A 685 3.60 -28.30 -26.50
CA SER A 685 3.42 -29.18 -27.64
C SER A 685 4.54 -30.21 -27.70
N LYS A 686 4.17 -31.46 -27.97
CA LYS A 686 5.10 -32.60 -28.05
C LYS A 686 4.66 -33.55 -29.17
N PRO A 687 5.15 -33.36 -30.40
CA PRO A 687 5.73 -32.15 -30.98
C PRO A 687 4.66 -31.27 -31.66
N LEU A 688 5.05 -30.08 -32.11
CA LEU A 688 4.29 -29.22 -33.04
C LEU A 688 4.39 -29.71 -34.49
N ILE A 689 5.57 -30.20 -34.88
CA ILE A 689 5.84 -30.92 -36.14
C ILE A 689 6.97 -31.89 -35.82
N GLU A 690 6.84 -33.17 -36.13
CA GLU A 690 7.97 -34.11 -36.12
C GLU A 690 8.06 -34.81 -37.46
N ALA A 691 9.20 -34.70 -38.12
CA ALA A 691 9.54 -35.37 -39.35
C ALA A 691 10.57 -36.46 -39.06
N GLU A 692 10.27 -37.69 -39.47
CA GLU A 692 11.15 -38.84 -39.39
C GLU A 692 11.43 -39.35 -40.80
N GLY A 693 12.70 -39.30 -41.22
CA GLY A 693 13.17 -39.85 -42.49
C GLY A 693 14.06 -41.06 -42.25
N LYS A 694 13.80 -42.20 -42.90
CA LYS A 694 14.68 -43.38 -42.85
C LYS A 694 15.30 -43.66 -44.22
N ILE A 695 16.62 -43.83 -44.23
CA ILE A 695 17.38 -44.23 -45.41
C ILE A 695 18.07 -45.56 -45.13
N ASN A 696 17.78 -46.56 -45.97
CA ASN A 696 18.54 -47.81 -45.98
C ASN A 696 19.73 -47.66 -46.95
N LEU A 697 20.95 -47.69 -46.43
CA LEU A 697 22.16 -47.48 -47.23
C LEU A 697 22.86 -48.78 -47.64
N TRP A 698 22.18 -49.92 -47.59
CA TRP A 698 22.76 -51.24 -47.90
C TRP A 698 23.46 -51.32 -49.27
N LYS A 699 22.97 -50.58 -50.27
CA LYS A 699 23.61 -50.54 -51.60
C LYS A 699 24.85 -49.63 -51.63
N ILE A 700 24.82 -48.47 -50.95
CA ILE A 700 26.00 -47.56 -50.84
C ILE A 700 27.12 -48.25 -50.05
N PHE A 701 26.76 -49.01 -49.01
CA PHE A 701 27.69 -49.82 -48.23
C PHE A 701 28.42 -50.85 -49.10
N ARG A 702 27.70 -51.52 -50.01
CA ARG A 702 28.28 -52.48 -50.97
C ARG A 702 29.12 -51.83 -52.07
N GLU A 703 28.79 -50.59 -52.45
CA GLU A 703 29.36 -49.92 -53.63
C GLU A 703 30.60 -49.07 -53.31
N TYR A 704 30.63 -48.42 -52.13
CA TYR A 704 31.71 -47.50 -51.72
C TYR A 704 32.45 -47.91 -50.44
N GLY A 705 32.01 -48.99 -49.79
CA GLY A 705 32.64 -49.52 -48.58
C GLY A 705 32.24 -48.80 -47.27
N PRO A 706 32.45 -49.44 -46.11
CA PRO A 706 31.93 -48.99 -44.82
C PRO A 706 32.47 -47.63 -44.34
N ASN A 707 33.70 -47.27 -44.70
CA ASN A 707 34.32 -46.00 -44.31
C ASN A 707 33.83 -44.78 -45.12
N ALA A 708 33.20 -44.99 -46.28
CA ALA A 708 32.68 -43.89 -47.12
C ALA A 708 31.40 -43.25 -46.55
N ILE A 709 30.72 -43.95 -45.63
CA ILE A 709 29.43 -43.54 -45.07
C ILE A 709 29.59 -43.08 -43.62
N CYS A 710 30.44 -43.76 -42.85
CA CYS A 710 30.76 -43.41 -41.47
C CYS A 710 32.27 -43.61 -41.23
N PRO A 711 33.04 -42.54 -40.97
CA PRO A 711 34.46 -42.65 -40.66
C PRO A 711 34.67 -43.55 -39.43
N GLY A 712 35.37 -44.67 -39.59
CA GLY A 712 35.60 -45.67 -38.54
C GLY A 712 34.68 -46.90 -38.58
N ALA A 713 33.62 -46.89 -39.40
CA ALA A 713 32.74 -48.06 -39.55
C ALA A 713 33.45 -49.24 -40.24
N GLY A 714 34.46 -49.01 -41.08
CA GLY A 714 35.28 -50.06 -41.65
C GLY A 714 36.11 -50.81 -40.62
N THR A 715 36.54 -50.14 -39.55
CA THR A 715 37.22 -50.79 -38.41
C THR A 715 36.28 -51.72 -37.66
N VAL A 716 35.02 -51.33 -37.50
CA VAL A 716 33.99 -52.14 -36.82
C VAL A 716 33.53 -53.31 -37.69
N VAL A 717 33.33 -53.09 -39.00
CA VAL A 717 33.00 -54.14 -39.97
C VAL A 717 34.13 -55.16 -40.08
N ASN A 718 35.39 -54.71 -40.17
CA ASN A 718 36.55 -55.61 -40.20
C ASN A 718 36.70 -56.37 -38.88
N PHE A 719 36.50 -55.73 -37.73
CA PHE A 719 36.51 -56.42 -36.44
C PHE A 719 35.48 -57.56 -36.39
N VAL A 720 34.26 -57.34 -36.90
CA VAL A 720 33.20 -58.37 -36.97
C VAL A 720 33.55 -59.48 -37.96
N LEU A 721 34.07 -59.14 -39.15
CA LEU A 721 34.48 -60.11 -40.17
C LEU A 721 35.72 -60.92 -39.78
N GLU A 722 36.64 -60.35 -38.98
CA GLU A 722 37.86 -61.01 -38.50
C GLU A 722 37.64 -61.92 -37.29
N HIS A 723 36.58 -61.71 -36.49
CA HIS A 723 36.39 -62.38 -35.20
C HIS A 723 35.13 -63.28 -35.12
N ILE A 724 34.32 -63.37 -36.18
CA ILE A 724 33.13 -64.24 -36.19
C ILE A 724 33.01 -65.01 -37.53
N GLU A 725 33.08 -66.34 -37.47
CA GLU A 725 32.77 -67.23 -38.60
C GLU A 725 31.30 -67.63 -38.57
N GLY A 726 30.54 -67.35 -39.65
CA GLY A 726 29.11 -67.69 -39.74
C GLY A 726 28.32 -66.88 -40.75
N ASN A 727 26.99 -67.00 -40.73
CA ASN A 727 26.09 -66.16 -41.54
C ASN A 727 26.10 -64.73 -40.98
N VAL A 728 26.86 -63.85 -41.63
CA VAL A 728 26.98 -62.44 -41.27
C VAL A 728 25.89 -61.63 -41.96
N GLY A 729 25.08 -60.93 -41.18
CA GLY A 729 24.15 -59.92 -41.68
C GLY A 729 24.52 -58.53 -41.18
N ILE A 730 24.35 -57.53 -42.03
CA ILE A 730 24.65 -56.13 -41.71
C ILE A 730 23.44 -55.30 -42.13
N SER A 731 22.99 -54.42 -41.23
CA SER A 731 21.95 -53.43 -41.48
C SER A 731 22.52 -52.04 -41.22
N PHE A 732 22.27 -51.13 -42.16
CA PHE A 732 22.71 -49.74 -42.07
C PHE A 732 21.51 -48.82 -42.30
N MET A 733 21.08 -48.13 -41.26
CA MET A 733 19.93 -47.22 -41.30
C MET A 733 20.33 -45.83 -40.85
N VAL A 734 20.06 -44.82 -41.68
CA VAL A 734 20.15 -43.41 -41.27
C VAL A 734 18.75 -42.91 -40.96
N ILE A 735 18.55 -42.43 -39.75
CA ILE A 735 17.28 -41.89 -39.26
C ILE A 735 17.46 -40.39 -39.02
N PHE A 736 16.71 -39.57 -39.75
CA PHE A 736 16.63 -38.13 -39.54
C PHE A 736 15.35 -37.83 -38.77
N THR A 737 15.46 -37.40 -37.52
CA THR A 737 14.32 -36.96 -36.69
C THR A 737 14.38 -35.45 -36.45
N GLY A 738 13.54 -34.67 -37.10
CA GLY A 738 13.36 -33.25 -36.82
C GLY A 738 12.09 -33.04 -36.02
N SER A 739 12.15 -32.42 -34.84
CA SER A 739 10.96 -32.04 -34.06
C SER A 739 10.96 -30.55 -33.74
N ILE A 740 9.82 -29.88 -33.86
CA ILE A 740 9.60 -28.52 -33.37
C ILE A 740 8.61 -28.63 -32.22
N ASN A 741 8.92 -28.08 -31.05
CA ASN A 741 8.07 -28.12 -29.85
C ASN A 741 7.80 -26.68 -29.39
N ALA A 742 6.61 -26.38 -28.89
CA ALA A 742 6.32 -25.13 -28.20
C ALA A 742 6.21 -25.42 -26.71
N LYS A 743 6.94 -24.70 -25.85
CA LYS A 743 6.80 -24.85 -24.40
C LYS A 743 6.93 -23.50 -23.72
N GLY A 744 6.01 -23.23 -22.80
CA GLY A 744 6.07 -22.00 -22.03
C GLY A 744 4.90 -21.79 -21.10
N GLN A 745 5.09 -20.81 -20.22
CA GLN A 745 4.08 -20.40 -19.27
C GLN A 745 4.23 -18.92 -18.98
N VAL A 746 3.12 -18.20 -18.92
CA VAL A 746 3.02 -16.80 -18.51
C VAL A 746 2.09 -16.72 -17.30
N GLN A 747 2.53 -16.05 -16.24
CA GLN A 747 1.76 -15.86 -15.02
C GLN A 747 1.71 -14.38 -14.63
N GLY A 748 0.57 -13.92 -14.12
CA GLY A 748 0.38 -12.54 -13.69
C GLY A 748 -0.81 -12.40 -12.74
N ASN A 749 -0.86 -11.29 -12.00
CA ASN A 749 -1.97 -11.01 -11.07
C ASN A 749 -2.73 -9.76 -11.53
N THR A 750 -4.06 -9.80 -11.49
CA THR A 750 -4.92 -8.71 -11.99
C THR A 750 -4.74 -7.37 -11.27
N LEU A 751 -4.18 -7.34 -10.06
CA LEU A 751 -3.89 -6.10 -9.32
C LEU A 751 -2.51 -5.52 -9.61
N VAL A 752 -1.57 -6.33 -10.08
CA VAL A 752 -0.19 -5.94 -10.42
C VAL A 752 0.19 -6.53 -11.79
N PRO A 753 -0.51 -6.14 -12.86
CA PRO A 753 -0.31 -6.72 -14.20
C PRO A 753 1.11 -6.48 -14.73
N THR A 754 1.82 -5.48 -14.20
CA THR A 754 3.22 -5.17 -14.51
C THR A 754 4.22 -6.23 -14.03
N ASP A 755 3.83 -7.10 -13.11
CA ASP A 755 4.68 -8.17 -12.54
C ASP A 755 4.53 -9.51 -13.28
N THR A 756 3.95 -9.48 -14.49
CA THR A 756 3.77 -10.68 -15.32
C THR A 756 5.12 -11.31 -15.67
N LYS A 757 5.29 -12.59 -15.37
CA LYS A 757 6.53 -13.37 -15.58
C LYS A 757 6.24 -14.56 -16.47
N GLY A 758 7.12 -14.84 -17.42
CA GLY A 758 6.97 -16.02 -18.25
C GLY A 758 7.73 -15.96 -19.57
N GLU A 759 7.91 -17.13 -20.17
CA GLU A 759 8.53 -17.32 -21.47
C GLU A 759 7.72 -18.37 -22.24
N ILE A 760 7.48 -18.13 -23.53
CA ILE A 760 6.98 -19.13 -24.47
C ILE A 760 8.01 -19.27 -25.58
N GLY A 761 8.64 -20.44 -25.65
CA GLY A 761 9.67 -20.74 -26.63
C GLY A 761 9.21 -21.81 -27.63
N ILE A 762 9.64 -21.65 -28.88
CA ILE A 762 9.61 -22.71 -29.89
C ILE A 762 11.00 -23.34 -29.90
N ILE A 763 11.10 -24.67 -29.79
CA ILE A 763 12.34 -25.44 -29.74
C ILE A 763 12.32 -26.44 -30.90
N GLY A 764 13.05 -26.14 -31.97
CA GLY A 764 13.40 -27.10 -33.01
C GLY A 764 14.57 -27.97 -32.57
N LYS A 765 14.52 -29.29 -32.75
CA LYS A 765 15.61 -30.24 -32.58
C LYS A 765 15.65 -31.14 -33.81
N ILE A 766 16.71 -31.03 -34.62
CA ILE A 766 17.01 -31.99 -35.68
C ILE A 766 18.03 -32.95 -35.14
N GLN A 767 17.73 -34.24 -35.14
CA GLN A 767 18.61 -35.32 -34.72
C GLN A 767 18.86 -36.25 -35.91
N VAL A 768 20.12 -36.55 -36.19
CA VAL A 768 20.48 -37.58 -37.18
C VAL A 768 21.07 -38.73 -36.41
N THR A 769 20.47 -39.92 -36.53
CA THR A 769 20.90 -41.15 -35.90
C THR A 769 21.35 -42.13 -36.98
N MET A 770 22.62 -42.51 -36.97
CA MET A 770 23.11 -43.59 -37.83
C MET A 770 23.17 -44.86 -36.99
N GLU A 771 22.36 -45.86 -37.34
CA GLU A 771 22.37 -47.17 -36.70
C GLU A 771 23.08 -48.18 -37.61
N PHE A 772 24.23 -48.66 -37.14
CA PHE A 772 24.93 -49.79 -37.73
C PHE A 772 24.68 -51.02 -36.87
N LYS A 773 24.04 -52.05 -37.43
CA LYS A 773 23.83 -53.34 -36.77
C LYS A 773 24.48 -54.45 -37.60
N ALA A 774 25.55 -55.05 -37.09
CA ALA A 774 26.10 -56.28 -37.65
C ALA A 774 25.77 -57.44 -36.72
N TRP A 775 25.39 -58.60 -37.26
CA TRP A 775 25.20 -59.82 -36.51
C TRP A 775 25.84 -61.00 -37.23
N ALA A 776 26.28 -62.00 -36.48
CA ALA A 776 26.83 -63.21 -37.03
C ALA A 776 26.42 -64.41 -36.17
N ASN A 777 25.92 -65.45 -36.85
CA ASN A 777 25.44 -66.68 -36.23
C ASN A 777 26.26 -67.86 -36.76
N GLY A 778 26.87 -68.63 -35.86
CA GLY A 778 27.67 -69.81 -36.19
C GLY A 778 27.54 -70.91 -35.13
N GLU A 779 27.68 -72.16 -35.59
CA GLU A 779 27.76 -73.35 -34.74
C GLU A 779 29.11 -74.05 -34.97
N ILE A 780 29.87 -74.27 -33.89
CA ILE A 780 31.11 -75.04 -33.91
C ILE A 780 31.05 -76.03 -32.73
N GLY A 781 30.74 -77.31 -33.00
CA GLY A 781 30.57 -78.33 -31.95
C GLY A 781 29.34 -78.10 -31.07
N MET A 782 29.42 -78.39 -29.75
CA MET A 782 28.31 -78.15 -28.78
C MET A 782 28.12 -76.66 -28.40
N ALA A 783 28.72 -75.75 -29.15
CA ALA A 783 28.74 -74.32 -28.88
C ALA A 783 28.11 -73.51 -30.01
N SER A 784 27.16 -72.64 -29.66
CA SER A 784 26.61 -71.65 -30.59
C SER A 784 27.00 -70.23 -30.17
N PHE A 785 27.31 -69.41 -31.17
CA PHE A 785 27.76 -68.04 -31.01
C PHE A 785 26.78 -67.09 -31.70
N GLU A 786 26.31 -66.08 -30.96
CA GLU A 786 25.47 -64.99 -31.46
C GLU A 786 26.11 -63.68 -30.99
N GLY A 787 26.66 -62.92 -31.93
CA GLY A 787 27.24 -61.60 -31.68
C GLY A 787 26.50 -60.53 -32.45
N TYR A 788 26.21 -59.39 -31.82
CA TYR A 788 25.78 -58.20 -32.54
C TYR A 788 26.52 -56.94 -32.06
N VAL A 789 26.84 -56.07 -33.01
CA VAL A 789 27.40 -54.74 -32.73
C VAL A 789 26.39 -53.70 -33.18
N LYS A 790 25.99 -52.81 -32.26
CA LYS A 790 25.14 -51.65 -32.53
C LYS A 790 25.96 -50.38 -32.31
N ALA A 791 26.11 -49.55 -33.33
CA ALA A 791 26.69 -48.21 -33.20
C ALA A 791 25.63 -47.16 -33.57
N ASP A 792 25.43 -46.20 -32.68
CA ASP A 792 24.50 -45.07 -32.79
C ASP A 792 25.30 -43.76 -32.84
N VAL A 793 25.34 -43.11 -34.00
CA VAL A 793 25.93 -41.75 -34.11
C VAL A 793 24.81 -40.74 -34.04
N SER A 794 24.83 -39.85 -33.04
CA SER A 794 23.84 -38.80 -32.87
C SER A 794 24.46 -37.41 -32.98
N THR A 795 23.83 -36.53 -33.73
CA THR A 795 24.09 -35.08 -33.71
C THR A 795 22.77 -34.37 -33.52
N TYR A 796 22.75 -33.21 -32.85
CA TYR A 796 21.55 -32.37 -32.83
C TYR A 796 21.83 -30.90 -33.15
N VAL A 797 21.00 -30.32 -33.99
CA VAL A 797 20.89 -28.86 -34.14
C VAL A 797 19.61 -28.46 -33.43
N SER A 798 19.73 -27.66 -32.38
CA SER A 798 18.58 -27.06 -31.73
C SER A 798 18.52 -25.57 -32.00
N GLY A 799 17.36 -25.10 -32.44
CA GLY A 799 17.12 -23.69 -32.76
C GLY A 799 15.79 -23.29 -32.16
N GLY A 800 15.77 -22.22 -31.38
CA GLY A 800 14.54 -21.73 -30.78
C GLY A 800 14.45 -20.22 -30.71
N ILE A 801 13.28 -19.70 -30.38
CA ILE A 801 13.08 -18.27 -30.10
C ILE A 801 12.84 -18.15 -28.60
N LYS A 802 13.75 -17.49 -27.90
CA LYS A 802 13.58 -17.07 -26.51
C LYS A 802 12.79 -15.78 -26.44
N ALA A 803 11.88 -15.68 -25.49
CA ALA A 803 11.05 -14.50 -25.29
C ALA A 803 11.19 -13.99 -23.85
N GLU A 804 11.58 -12.72 -23.70
CA GLU A 804 11.87 -12.10 -22.41
C GLU A 804 11.01 -10.85 -22.24
N VAL A 805 10.26 -10.76 -21.14
CA VAL A 805 9.44 -9.58 -20.81
C VAL A 805 10.25 -8.64 -19.93
N SER A 806 10.40 -7.37 -20.33
CA SER A 806 11.03 -6.32 -19.50
C SER A 806 10.10 -5.11 -19.31
N LYS A 807 10.53 -4.13 -18.50
CA LYS A 807 9.81 -2.88 -18.21
C LYS A 807 9.37 -2.07 -19.45
N VAL A 808 9.93 -2.34 -20.62
CA VAL A 808 9.74 -1.56 -21.86
C VAL A 808 9.09 -2.36 -23.01
N GLY A 809 8.78 -3.64 -22.82
CA GLY A 809 8.14 -4.48 -23.84
C GLY A 809 8.53 -5.96 -23.81
N LEU A 810 7.96 -6.74 -24.73
CA LEU A 810 8.27 -8.16 -24.96
C LEU A 810 9.40 -8.26 -25.98
N TYR A 811 10.51 -8.90 -25.62
CA TYR A 811 11.67 -9.15 -26.46
C TYR A 811 11.64 -10.59 -26.94
N GLY A 812 12.06 -10.81 -28.18
CA GLY A 812 12.28 -12.12 -28.77
C GLY A 812 13.67 -12.18 -29.36
N TYR A 813 14.36 -13.31 -29.20
CA TYR A 813 15.60 -13.57 -29.92
C TYR A 813 15.79 -15.05 -30.23
N PRO A 814 16.33 -15.35 -31.41
CA PRO A 814 16.69 -16.72 -31.73
C PRO A 814 17.89 -17.17 -30.87
N GLU A 815 17.90 -18.44 -30.51
CA GLU A 815 19.02 -19.15 -29.90
C GLU A 815 19.26 -20.42 -30.72
N LEU A 816 20.48 -20.60 -31.23
CA LEU A 816 20.89 -21.82 -31.91
C LEU A 816 21.98 -22.50 -31.09
N ASN A 817 21.73 -23.75 -30.68
CA ASN A 817 22.71 -24.62 -30.06
C ASN A 817 22.96 -25.82 -30.97
N PHE A 818 24.21 -25.99 -31.36
CA PHE A 818 24.71 -27.20 -31.97
C PHE A 818 25.22 -28.14 -30.88
N GLY A 819 24.65 -29.33 -30.80
CA GLY A 819 24.93 -30.32 -29.77
C GLY A 819 26.22 -31.11 -29.92
N GLY A 820 27.02 -30.80 -30.94
CA GLY A 820 28.15 -31.62 -31.33
C GLY A 820 27.75 -32.87 -32.12
N ILE A 821 28.72 -33.70 -32.46
CA ILE A 821 28.53 -35.02 -33.06
C ILE A 821 29.10 -36.04 -32.09
N ILE A 822 28.27 -36.91 -31.53
CA ILE A 822 28.64 -37.88 -30.50
C ILE A 822 28.24 -39.28 -30.98
N ALA A 823 29.24 -40.15 -31.11
CA ALA A 823 29.06 -41.55 -31.49
C ALA A 823 29.07 -42.43 -30.24
N LYS A 824 28.01 -43.21 -30.02
CA LYS A 824 27.89 -44.19 -28.94
C LYS A 824 27.84 -45.58 -29.53
N TYR A 825 28.56 -46.55 -28.98
CA TYR A 825 28.53 -47.92 -29.46
C TYR A 825 28.31 -48.92 -28.33
N VAL A 826 27.62 -50.01 -28.66
CA VAL A 826 27.34 -51.15 -27.80
C VAL A 826 27.64 -52.44 -28.58
N ALA A 827 28.64 -53.18 -28.15
CA ALA A 827 28.98 -54.49 -28.70
C ALA A 827 28.55 -55.58 -27.71
N VAL A 828 27.71 -56.51 -28.16
CA VAL A 828 27.19 -57.61 -27.34
C VAL A 828 27.54 -58.95 -27.99
N GLY A 829 28.29 -59.77 -27.27
CA GLY A 829 28.63 -61.14 -27.68
C GLY A 829 28.02 -62.15 -26.72
N SER A 830 27.29 -63.15 -27.23
CA SER A 830 26.78 -64.25 -26.42
C SER A 830 27.37 -65.58 -26.89
N VAL A 831 27.88 -66.36 -25.93
CA VAL A 831 28.40 -67.72 -26.16
C VAL A 831 27.51 -68.70 -25.40
N LYS A 832 26.95 -69.68 -26.10
CA LYS A 832 26.08 -70.71 -25.52
C LYS A 832 26.76 -72.07 -25.64
N PHE A 833 26.95 -72.76 -24.51
CA PHE A 833 27.55 -74.10 -24.41
C PHE A 833 26.56 -75.02 -23.67
N GLY A 834 25.87 -75.90 -24.41
CA GLY A 834 24.77 -76.71 -23.84
C GLY A 834 23.66 -75.85 -23.22
N ILE A 835 23.43 -75.99 -21.91
CA ILE A 835 22.44 -75.20 -21.13
C ILE A 835 22.97 -73.85 -20.61
N PHE A 836 24.29 -73.59 -20.70
CA PHE A 836 24.89 -72.37 -20.18
C PHE A 836 25.01 -71.30 -21.28
N LYS A 837 24.48 -70.09 -21.04
CA LYS A 837 24.64 -68.90 -21.90
C LYS A 837 25.40 -67.83 -21.14
N ARG A 838 26.50 -67.32 -21.71
CA ARG A 838 27.25 -66.17 -21.16
C ARG A 838 27.22 -65.03 -22.16
N THR A 839 26.79 -63.85 -21.72
CA THR A 839 26.71 -62.62 -22.52
C THR A 839 27.74 -61.61 -22.03
N PHE A 840 28.46 -61.01 -22.97
CA PHE A 840 29.45 -59.97 -22.75
C PHE A 840 28.96 -58.69 -23.43
N GLU A 841 29.03 -57.56 -22.75
CA GLU A 841 28.59 -56.26 -23.27
C GLU A 841 29.70 -55.22 -23.07
N LYS A 842 30.07 -54.51 -24.14
CA LYS A 842 31.03 -53.39 -24.10
C LYS A 842 30.39 -52.13 -24.65
N LYS A 843 30.41 -51.05 -23.87
CA LYS A 843 29.90 -49.72 -24.25
C LYS A 843 31.04 -48.71 -24.37
N GLY A 844 30.90 -47.74 -25.26
CA GLY A 844 31.79 -46.60 -25.36
C GLY A 844 31.13 -45.40 -26.02
N GLU A 845 31.70 -44.22 -25.79
CA GLU A 845 31.24 -42.93 -26.31
C GLU A 845 32.44 -42.15 -26.88
N TYR A 846 32.26 -41.55 -28.06
CA TYR A 846 33.30 -40.81 -28.77
C TYR A 846 32.72 -39.49 -29.29
N VAL A 847 33.26 -38.37 -28.81
CA VAL A 847 32.85 -37.01 -29.23
C VAL A 847 33.66 -36.65 -30.48
N ILE A 848 33.00 -36.58 -31.63
CA ILE A 848 33.60 -36.29 -32.94
C ILE A 848 33.69 -34.77 -33.15
N VAL A 849 32.65 -34.03 -32.73
CA VAL A 849 32.61 -32.56 -32.76
C VAL A 849 32.07 -32.06 -31.44
N GLU A 850 32.78 -31.12 -30.83
CA GLU A 850 32.37 -30.42 -29.61
C GLU A 850 31.06 -29.63 -29.82
N PRO A 851 30.16 -29.57 -28.82
CA PRO A 851 29.00 -28.70 -28.86
C PRO A 851 29.40 -27.21 -29.01
N ASN A 852 28.58 -26.43 -29.71
CA ASN A 852 28.80 -24.98 -29.85
C ASN A 852 27.48 -24.19 -29.78
N LYS A 853 27.54 -22.97 -29.23
CA LYS A 853 26.39 -22.11 -28.97
C LYS A 853 26.55 -20.74 -29.61
N SER A 854 25.55 -20.32 -30.38
CA SER A 854 25.54 -19.00 -31.04
C SER A 854 24.49 -18.09 -30.40
N ASN A 855 24.91 -16.90 -29.95
CA ASN A 855 24.03 -15.90 -29.34
C ASN A 855 23.63 -14.84 -30.38
N PHE A 856 22.32 -14.56 -30.51
CA PHE A 856 21.79 -13.52 -31.40
C PHE A 856 21.29 -12.30 -30.62
N SER A 857 21.25 -11.15 -31.29
CA SER A 857 20.79 -9.88 -30.71
C SER A 857 19.29 -9.86 -30.38
N LYS A 858 18.93 -9.31 -29.22
CA LYS A 858 17.54 -9.12 -28.77
C LYS A 858 16.75 -8.16 -29.68
N LYS A 859 15.52 -8.52 -30.09
CA LYS A 859 14.60 -7.66 -30.85
C LYS A 859 13.23 -7.55 -30.15
N TYR A 860 12.51 -6.45 -30.34
CA TYR A 860 11.15 -6.30 -29.79
C TYR A 860 10.14 -7.12 -30.59
N ILE A 861 9.31 -7.90 -29.90
CA ILE A 861 8.10 -8.54 -30.44
C ILE A 861 6.89 -7.59 -30.26
N ILE A 862 6.80 -6.91 -29.10
CA ILE A 862 5.80 -5.88 -28.81
C ILE A 862 6.52 -4.68 -28.17
N GLY A 863 6.46 -3.52 -28.83
CA GLY A 863 7.17 -2.29 -28.44
C GLY A 863 6.55 -1.54 -27.25
N PRO A 864 7.21 -0.48 -26.75
CA PRO A 864 6.76 0.25 -25.57
C PRO A 864 5.38 0.85 -25.78
N TYR A 865 4.48 0.65 -24.81
CA TYR A 865 3.25 1.43 -24.71
C TYR A 865 3.64 2.91 -24.63
N LYS A 866 3.16 3.72 -25.58
CA LYS A 866 3.06 5.16 -25.39
C LYS A 866 1.90 5.47 -24.46
#